data_AF-A0A2Z5ZB44-F1
#
_entry.id   AF-A0A2Z5ZB44-F1
#
_cell.length_a   1.000
_cell.length_b   1.000
_cell.length_c   1.000
_cell.angle_alpha   90.00
_cell.angle_beta   90.00
_cell.angle_gamma   90.00
#
_symmetry.space_group_name_H-M   'P 1'
#
loop_
_entity.id
_entity.type
_entity.pdbx_description
1 polymer ?
#
loop_
_entity_poly.entity_id
_entity_poly.type
_entity_poly.pdbx_seq_one_letter_code
_entity_poly.pdbx_strand_id
1 'polypeptide(L)'
;MMSLELFQFQMYHLKEMSLSTELFLSCSILQFTFYALSTAYQRKAGFIILSSQVYYIGSLLIILSFFLTLNEDLLVTNSFSSNNFIINDYFSFVSKLVVCSTSILFLLLTNISFRDEPTQNNFEYIVLVTISILGLLLLCSANDLITAYLAIELHSIAFYIMAAFKRNSSYSIESGLKYFIIGALSSALFLFGSAIVYGCMGSLRFDDIQLFLSLLFSSNLENVSTMSLGLSQDYSVSEIIFGKYSFIAGESLLNIIAMSSESSVSLPVTYSIALDTNDSLIDWCNTHRFTNSSLIFPTTIVTSSLLEYSNIAVTAQNLYTQQVGVSLIGISNTLFNGSMWLSLLSCDKTEFGINLLLVKYIFDLYTCTGTIDFVSQSSLLDTQFLSIGFILICISVFIKLSIAPFHYWSLDVYEGSPNITTFFFAVAPKIALFILLFRLCYMSFYPIFITNFQVYFFILAVLSVFVGSVGGLEQRKLKTLLAYSAISHTGYLLLSFSTGNLEGLEMMFYYLVVYTISGLCFWSVYLFLRQKRNSYFNKSNKELGDLVLLNESNPMLSLILAITLFSMAGIPPIVGFLAKLGIFLVVVKSSAYLVALVSILFSVIATFYYIRVIKILYFENVLVGKLYMPITTEKSLIISVLALLLIILCIDPMIIYLLFYKATLLIS
;
A
#
# COMPACT_ATOMS: atom_id res chain seq x y z
N MET A 1 -12.85 -2.16 -42.70
CA MET A 1 -11.49 -2.42 -42.18
C MET A 1 -10.88 -1.21 -41.47
N MET A 2 -10.93 0.00 -42.06
CA MET A 2 -10.34 1.23 -41.49
C MET A 2 -10.95 1.73 -40.16
N SER A 3 -12.19 1.35 -39.82
CA SER A 3 -12.84 1.71 -38.55
C SER A 3 -12.40 0.84 -37.36
N LEU A 4 -11.98 -0.40 -37.61
CA LEU A 4 -11.59 -1.36 -36.56
C LEU A 4 -10.15 -1.10 -36.09
N GLU A 5 -9.24 -0.78 -37.02
CA GLU A 5 -7.87 -0.37 -36.68
C GLU A 5 -7.85 0.95 -35.91
N LEU A 6 -8.69 1.93 -36.27
CA LEU A 6 -8.82 3.19 -35.53
C LEU A 6 -9.38 2.97 -34.12
N PHE A 7 -10.32 2.03 -33.96
CA PHE A 7 -10.84 1.62 -32.65
C PHE A 7 -9.78 0.88 -31.82
N GLN A 8 -8.99 0.01 -32.45
CA GLN A 8 -7.90 -0.72 -31.81
C GLN A 8 -6.79 0.24 -31.39
N PHE A 9 -6.48 1.24 -32.22
CA PHE A 9 -5.54 2.33 -31.91
C PHE A 9 -6.03 3.19 -30.74
N GLN A 10 -7.33 3.53 -30.68
CA GLN A 10 -7.93 4.21 -29.53
C GLN A 10 -7.90 3.35 -28.26
N MET A 11 -8.14 2.05 -28.35
CA MET A 11 -8.07 1.12 -27.21
C MET A 11 -6.64 0.94 -26.69
N TYR A 12 -5.63 0.93 -27.57
CA TYR A 12 -4.23 0.95 -27.17
C TYR A 12 -3.87 2.26 -26.46
N HIS A 13 -4.33 3.40 -27.00
CA HIS A 13 -4.08 4.71 -26.42
C HIS A 13 -4.80 4.92 -25.06
N LEU A 14 -5.94 4.26 -24.84
CA LEU A 14 -6.66 4.25 -23.56
C LEU A 14 -5.98 3.38 -22.50
N LYS A 15 -5.29 2.29 -22.87
CA LYS A 15 -4.50 1.49 -21.91
C LYS A 15 -3.32 2.26 -21.33
N GLU A 16 -2.73 3.18 -22.09
CA GLU A 16 -1.67 4.08 -21.63
C GLU A 16 -2.19 5.20 -20.69
N MET A 17 -3.50 5.44 -20.64
CA MET A 17 -4.12 6.44 -19.75
C MET A 17 -4.27 5.94 -18.30
N SER A 18 -3.74 4.76 -17.95
CA SER A 18 -3.69 4.28 -16.57
C SER A 18 -2.87 5.22 -15.64
N LEU A 19 -1.88 5.93 -16.17
CA LEU A 19 -1.04 6.86 -15.39
C LEU A 19 -1.52 8.32 -15.49
N SER A 20 -2.81 8.54 -15.76
CA SER A 20 -3.32 9.86 -16.11
C SER A 20 -3.09 10.90 -15.00
N THR A 21 -3.25 10.48 -13.75
CA THR A 21 -3.15 11.35 -12.59
C THR A 21 -1.72 11.75 -12.27
N GLU A 22 -0.76 10.82 -12.26
CA GLU A 22 0.64 11.15 -11.98
C GLU A 22 1.32 11.88 -13.16
N LEU A 23 0.96 11.58 -14.41
CA LEU A 23 1.43 12.34 -15.58
C LEU A 23 0.91 13.77 -15.56
N PHE A 24 -0.39 13.96 -15.30
CA PHE A 24 -0.97 15.30 -15.19
C PHE A 24 -0.29 16.11 -14.09
N LEU A 25 -0.11 15.52 -12.91
CA LEU A 25 0.47 16.21 -11.76
C LEU A 25 1.96 16.52 -12.00
N SER A 26 2.73 15.63 -12.62
CA SER A 26 4.14 15.89 -12.94
C SER A 26 4.33 17.00 -13.99
N CYS A 27 3.58 16.96 -15.10
CA CYS A 27 3.62 18.01 -16.12
C CYS A 27 3.16 19.37 -15.56
N SER A 28 2.09 19.37 -14.76
CA SER A 28 1.58 20.59 -14.16
C SER A 28 2.51 21.16 -13.08
N ILE A 29 3.21 20.34 -12.30
CA ILE A 29 4.24 20.80 -11.37
C ILE A 29 5.36 21.52 -12.14
N LEU A 30 5.85 20.97 -13.25
CA LEU A 30 6.88 21.63 -14.05
C LEU A 30 6.40 22.99 -14.56
N GLN A 31 5.20 23.06 -15.14
CA GLN A 31 4.63 24.33 -15.59
C GLN A 31 4.43 25.32 -14.43
N PHE A 32 3.99 24.83 -13.28
CA PHE A 32 3.77 25.61 -12.07
C PHE A 32 5.07 26.17 -11.50
N THR A 33 6.17 25.41 -11.50
CA THR A 33 7.48 25.91 -11.07
C THR A 33 7.99 27.01 -12.00
N PHE A 34 7.88 26.82 -13.33
CA PHE A 34 8.25 27.85 -14.31
C PHE A 34 7.41 29.12 -14.16
N TYR A 35 6.09 28.99 -13.94
CA TYR A 35 5.22 30.12 -13.68
C TYR A 35 5.61 30.87 -12.39
N ALA A 36 5.84 30.14 -11.30
CA ALA A 36 6.21 30.73 -10.02
C ALA A 36 7.58 31.45 -10.08
N LEU A 37 8.57 30.85 -10.75
CA LEU A 37 9.89 31.45 -10.95
C LEU A 37 9.85 32.69 -11.84
N SER A 38 9.16 32.63 -12.98
CA SER A 38 9.09 33.74 -13.94
C SER A 38 8.40 34.97 -13.34
N THR A 39 7.32 34.76 -12.60
CA THR A 39 6.60 35.84 -11.89
C THR A 39 7.41 36.41 -10.74
N ALA A 40 8.13 35.58 -9.98
CA ALA A 40 8.96 36.04 -8.87
C ALA A 40 10.15 36.91 -9.33
N TYR A 41 10.72 36.62 -10.51
CA TYR A 41 11.90 37.31 -11.04
C TYR A 41 11.62 38.38 -12.11
N GLN A 42 10.35 38.76 -12.31
CA GLN A 42 10.00 39.76 -13.31
C GLN A 42 10.46 41.18 -12.90
N ARG A 43 11.67 41.56 -13.34
CA ARG A 43 12.32 42.84 -13.00
C ARG A 43 11.49 44.10 -13.28
N LYS A 44 10.57 44.06 -14.25
CA LYS A 44 9.74 45.22 -14.64
C LYS A 44 8.60 45.53 -13.67
N ALA A 45 8.13 44.55 -12.88
CA ALA A 45 6.94 44.70 -12.03
C ALA A 45 7.28 44.91 -10.54
N GLY A 46 8.57 44.95 -10.18
CA GLY A 46 9.03 44.86 -8.79
C GLY A 46 8.90 43.44 -8.22
N PHE A 47 9.41 43.21 -7.02
CA PHE A 47 9.27 41.91 -6.34
C PHE A 47 7.83 41.76 -5.82
N ILE A 48 6.98 41.08 -6.59
CA ILE A 48 5.58 40.81 -6.22
C ILE A 48 5.53 39.68 -5.18
N ILE A 49 4.71 39.85 -4.14
CA ILE A 49 4.40 38.79 -3.17
C ILE A 49 3.39 37.85 -3.81
N LEU A 50 3.84 36.66 -4.22
CA LEU A 50 3.08 35.69 -5.04
C LEU A 50 2.35 34.62 -4.21
N SER A 51 2.57 34.62 -2.89
CA SER A 51 2.17 33.52 -2.02
C SER A 51 0.71 33.11 -2.21
N SER A 52 -0.24 34.05 -2.20
CA SER A 52 -1.67 33.75 -2.30
C SER A 52 -2.08 33.12 -3.65
N GLN A 53 -1.58 33.63 -4.77
CA GLN A 53 -1.91 33.12 -6.11
C GLN A 53 -1.34 31.71 -6.31
N VAL A 54 -0.10 31.49 -5.88
CA VAL A 54 0.57 30.20 -5.96
C VAL A 54 -0.16 29.16 -5.10
N TYR A 55 -0.68 29.54 -3.92
CA TYR A 55 -1.50 28.62 -3.09
C TYR A 55 -2.76 28.18 -3.82
N TYR A 56 -3.46 29.12 -4.48
CA TYR A 56 -4.68 28.80 -5.22
C TYR A 56 -4.41 27.87 -6.40
N ILE A 57 -3.38 28.16 -7.20
CA ILE A 57 -3.00 27.29 -8.32
C ILE A 57 -2.61 25.90 -7.79
N GLY A 58 -1.78 25.82 -6.75
CA GLY A 58 -1.41 24.54 -6.13
C GLY A 58 -2.63 23.74 -5.65
N SER A 59 -3.59 24.39 -4.98
CA SER A 59 -4.83 23.72 -4.54
C SER A 59 -5.68 23.25 -5.73
N LEU A 60 -5.75 24.04 -6.80
CA LEU A 60 -6.50 23.69 -8.01
C LEU A 60 -5.87 22.49 -8.74
N LEU A 61 -4.54 22.40 -8.80
CA LEU A 61 -3.85 21.26 -9.40
C LEU A 61 -4.21 19.94 -8.71
N ILE A 62 -4.27 19.93 -7.38
CA ILE A 62 -4.62 18.72 -6.64
C ILE A 62 -6.12 18.42 -6.69
N ILE A 63 -6.97 19.44 -6.76
CA ILE A 63 -8.41 19.22 -7.03
C ILE A 63 -8.62 18.58 -8.41
N LEU A 64 -7.89 19.04 -9.43
CA LEU A 64 -7.91 18.44 -10.76
C LEU A 64 -7.36 17.01 -10.75
N SER A 65 -6.26 16.75 -10.03
CA SER A 65 -5.75 15.38 -9.90
C SER A 65 -6.72 14.47 -9.15
N PHE A 66 -7.43 14.99 -8.13
CA PHE A 66 -8.50 14.24 -7.44
C PHE A 66 -9.64 13.89 -8.39
N PHE A 67 -10.08 14.84 -9.22
CA PHE A 67 -11.11 14.57 -10.22
C PHE A 67 -10.66 13.54 -11.27
N LEU A 68 -9.39 13.60 -11.70
CA LEU A 68 -8.82 12.60 -12.59
C LEU A 68 -8.77 11.22 -11.91
N THR A 69 -8.36 11.13 -10.64
CA THR A 69 -8.35 9.84 -9.91
C THR A 69 -9.74 9.23 -9.85
N LEU A 70 -10.79 10.02 -9.61
CA LEU A 70 -12.17 9.54 -9.61
C LEU A 70 -12.65 9.02 -10.97
N ASN A 71 -12.09 9.52 -12.07
CA ASN A 71 -12.46 9.06 -13.42
C ASN A 71 -11.69 7.81 -13.87
N GLU A 72 -10.54 7.51 -13.26
CA GLU A 72 -9.77 6.28 -13.56
C GLU A 72 -10.59 5.01 -13.22
N ASP A 73 -11.52 5.11 -12.27
CA ASP A 73 -12.39 4.03 -11.79
C ASP A 73 -13.28 3.39 -12.88
N LEU A 74 -13.60 4.14 -13.95
CA LEU A 74 -14.45 3.66 -15.04
C LEU A 74 -13.71 2.79 -16.06
N LEU A 75 -12.37 2.69 -16.02
CA LEU A 75 -11.58 2.04 -17.08
C LEU A 75 -10.67 0.89 -16.62
N VAL A 76 -10.41 0.71 -15.31
CA VAL A 76 -9.21 -0.03 -14.87
C VAL A 76 -9.49 -1.32 -14.08
N THR A 77 -10.73 -1.81 -14.02
CA THR A 77 -11.04 -3.01 -13.22
C THR A 77 -10.42 -4.33 -13.69
N ASN A 78 -9.58 -4.38 -14.75
CA ASN A 78 -8.84 -5.61 -15.13
C ASN A 78 -7.70 -5.40 -16.16
N SER A 79 -6.95 -4.29 -16.13
CA SER A 79 -5.83 -4.12 -17.06
C SER A 79 -4.51 -3.85 -16.34
N PHE A 80 -3.65 -4.88 -16.29
CA PHE A 80 -2.21 -4.67 -16.17
C PHE A 80 -1.80 -3.60 -17.20
N SER A 81 -1.31 -2.45 -16.74
CA SER A 81 -0.71 -1.46 -17.61
C SER A 81 0.46 -2.09 -18.36
N SER A 82 0.68 -1.68 -19.61
CA SER A 82 1.65 -2.29 -20.55
C SER A 82 3.09 -2.39 -20.03
N ASN A 83 3.45 -1.66 -18.98
CA ASN A 83 4.67 -1.83 -18.22
C ASN A 83 4.33 -2.14 -16.74
N ASN A 84 4.62 -3.35 -16.27
CA ASN A 84 4.30 -3.88 -14.93
C ASN A 84 4.95 -3.13 -13.73
N PHE A 85 5.51 -1.93 -13.93
CA PHE A 85 6.18 -1.14 -12.89
C PHE A 85 5.21 -0.47 -11.91
N ILE A 86 4.01 -0.14 -12.39
CA ILE A 86 2.95 0.55 -11.67
C ILE A 86 1.67 -0.27 -11.85
N ILE A 87 0.94 -0.47 -10.76
CA ILE A 87 -0.34 -1.16 -10.77
C ILE A 87 -1.42 -0.24 -10.21
N ASN A 88 -2.54 -0.21 -10.94
CA ASN A 88 -3.76 0.49 -10.54
C ASN A 88 -4.82 -0.49 -10.03
N ASP A 89 -4.61 -1.00 -8.81
CA ASP A 89 -5.60 -1.81 -8.10
C ASP A 89 -6.67 -0.92 -7.45
N TYR A 90 -7.80 -1.49 -7.07
CA TYR A 90 -8.79 -0.82 -6.22
C TYR A 90 -8.16 -0.29 -4.93
N PHE A 91 -7.16 -0.99 -4.39
CA PHE A 91 -6.42 -0.56 -3.22
C PHE A 91 -5.57 0.70 -3.47
N SER A 92 -4.92 0.78 -4.63
CA SER A 92 -4.18 1.97 -5.07
C SER A 92 -5.13 3.14 -5.32
N PHE A 93 -6.31 2.88 -5.89
CA PHE A 93 -7.32 3.89 -6.17
C PHE A 93 -7.85 4.53 -4.88
N VAL A 94 -8.30 3.69 -3.93
CA VAL A 94 -8.81 4.14 -2.63
C VAL A 94 -7.76 4.97 -1.91
N SER A 95 -6.52 4.50 -1.90
CA SER A 95 -5.46 5.22 -1.21
C SER A 95 -5.07 6.55 -1.87
N LYS A 96 -4.99 6.59 -3.20
CA LYS A 96 -4.81 7.84 -3.97
C LYS A 96 -5.93 8.84 -3.65
N LEU A 97 -7.19 8.39 -3.55
CA LEU A 97 -8.30 9.26 -3.14
C LEU A 97 -8.13 9.82 -1.72
N VAL A 98 -7.71 9.00 -0.76
CA VAL A 98 -7.47 9.48 0.62
C VAL A 98 -6.28 10.45 0.66
N VAL A 99 -5.19 10.18 -0.06
CA VAL A 99 -4.02 11.07 -0.14
C VAL A 99 -4.40 12.41 -0.82
N CYS A 100 -5.14 12.37 -1.92
CA CYS A 100 -5.62 13.58 -2.61
C CYS A 100 -6.59 14.38 -1.72
N SER A 101 -7.58 13.76 -1.09
CA SER A 101 -8.53 14.48 -0.22
C SER A 101 -7.87 15.12 1.00
N THR A 102 -6.95 14.40 1.67
CA THR A 102 -6.19 14.95 2.80
C THR A 102 -5.27 16.10 2.37
N SER A 103 -4.64 16.01 1.20
CA SER A 103 -3.76 17.07 0.68
C SER A 103 -4.51 18.31 0.20
N ILE A 104 -5.72 18.18 -0.35
CA ILE A 104 -6.60 19.34 -0.64
C ILE A 104 -6.91 20.10 0.63
N LEU A 105 -7.37 19.40 1.68
CA LEU A 105 -7.69 19.99 2.97
C LEU A 105 -6.45 20.64 3.60
N PHE A 106 -5.29 19.99 3.52
CA PHE A 106 -4.02 20.56 3.94
C PHE A 106 -3.74 21.89 3.23
N LEU A 107 -3.75 21.93 1.89
CA LEU A 107 -3.43 23.15 1.16
C LEU A 107 -4.41 24.30 1.42
N LEU A 108 -5.71 23.99 1.57
CA LEU A 108 -6.71 24.99 1.97
C LEU A 108 -6.38 25.58 3.35
N LEU A 109 -6.08 24.75 4.33
CA LEU A 109 -5.70 25.18 5.69
C LEU A 109 -4.43 26.05 5.67
N THR A 110 -3.42 25.63 4.91
CA THR A 110 -2.15 26.37 4.82
C THR A 110 -2.31 27.73 4.15
N ASN A 111 -3.05 27.84 3.05
CA ASN A 111 -3.31 29.11 2.37
C ASN A 111 -3.90 30.14 3.36
N ILE A 112 -4.89 29.69 4.14
CA ILE A 112 -5.56 30.54 5.11
C ILE A 112 -4.64 30.92 6.27
N SER A 113 -3.79 30.01 6.75
CA SER A 113 -2.80 30.31 7.78
C SER A 113 -1.73 31.30 7.30
N PHE A 114 -1.27 31.21 6.05
CA PHE A 114 -0.23 32.09 5.52
C PHE A 114 -0.70 33.53 5.26
N ARG A 115 -1.99 33.74 4.94
CA ARG A 115 -2.58 35.09 4.79
C ARG A 115 -2.42 35.95 6.04
N ASP A 116 -2.40 35.31 7.21
CA ASP A 116 -2.30 35.99 8.50
C ASP A 116 -0.87 36.47 8.84
N GLU A 117 0.16 35.90 8.21
CA GLU A 117 1.59 36.23 8.39
C GLU A 117 2.22 36.72 7.06
N PRO A 118 1.87 37.92 6.57
CA PRO A 118 2.14 38.37 5.20
C PRO A 118 3.62 38.66 4.87
N THR A 119 4.54 38.52 5.83
CA THR A 119 5.91 39.05 5.70
C THR A 119 6.87 38.17 4.88
N GLN A 120 6.45 36.99 4.39
CA GLN A 120 7.36 36.07 3.69
C GLN A 120 6.79 35.59 2.34
N ASN A 121 7.51 35.87 1.25
CA ASN A 121 7.17 35.43 -0.10
C ASN A 121 7.68 34.00 -0.36
N ASN A 122 7.05 33.03 0.29
CA ASN A 122 7.50 31.63 0.32
C ASN A 122 6.77 30.76 -0.71
N PHE A 123 6.80 31.13 -1.99
CA PHE A 123 6.09 30.38 -3.04
C PHE A 123 6.68 28.97 -3.27
N GLU A 124 7.99 28.80 -3.06
CA GLU A 124 8.70 27.52 -3.18
C GLU A 124 8.11 26.42 -2.28
N TYR A 125 7.52 26.81 -1.14
CA TYR A 125 6.93 25.89 -0.20
C TYR A 125 5.81 25.04 -0.83
N ILE A 126 4.94 25.68 -1.62
CA ILE A 126 3.78 25.02 -2.24
C ILE A 126 4.23 24.05 -3.33
N VAL A 127 5.25 24.44 -4.09
CA VAL A 127 5.88 23.58 -5.10
C VAL A 127 6.46 22.33 -4.46
N LEU A 128 7.13 22.46 -3.30
CA LEU A 128 7.65 21.29 -2.57
C LEU A 128 6.52 20.39 -2.05
N VAL A 129 5.40 20.97 -1.59
CA VAL A 129 4.22 20.20 -1.17
C VAL A 129 3.65 19.41 -2.36
N THR A 130 3.46 20.02 -3.53
CA THR A 130 2.93 19.32 -4.70
C THR A 130 3.86 18.21 -5.20
N ILE A 131 5.19 18.45 -5.22
CA ILE A 131 6.19 17.40 -5.51
C ILE A 131 6.08 16.24 -4.53
N SER A 132 5.94 16.53 -3.24
CA SER A 132 5.82 15.47 -2.23
C SER A 132 4.55 14.64 -2.37
N ILE A 133 3.45 15.24 -2.86
CA ILE A 133 2.18 14.56 -3.13
C ILE A 133 2.32 13.67 -4.38
N LEU A 134 3.04 14.12 -5.42
CA LEU A 134 3.39 13.27 -6.57
C LEU A 134 4.07 11.97 -6.10
N GLY A 135 5.07 12.10 -5.23
CA GLY A 135 5.78 10.95 -4.66
C GLY A 135 4.87 10.02 -3.88
N LEU A 136 3.93 10.55 -3.10
CA LEU A 136 2.95 9.74 -2.37
C LEU A 136 1.98 9.01 -3.31
N LEU A 137 1.52 9.64 -4.39
CA LEU A 137 0.64 8.99 -5.38
C LEU A 137 1.36 7.85 -6.10
N LEU A 138 2.60 8.07 -6.56
CA LEU A 138 3.45 7.03 -7.17
C LEU A 138 3.73 5.88 -6.20
N LEU A 139 3.88 6.18 -4.90
CA LEU A 139 4.11 5.16 -3.89
C LEU A 139 2.89 4.26 -3.67
N CYS A 140 1.67 4.80 -3.78
CA CYS A 140 0.44 4.02 -3.66
C CYS A 140 0.25 3.01 -4.80
N SER A 141 0.79 3.31 -5.99
CA SER A 141 0.70 2.50 -7.21
C SER A 141 1.96 1.70 -7.54
N ALA A 142 3.01 1.77 -6.71
CA ALA A 142 4.26 1.06 -6.95
C ALA A 142 4.10 -0.48 -6.92
N ASN A 143 4.58 -1.17 -7.96
CA ASN A 143 4.61 -2.64 -8.03
C ASN A 143 6.01 -3.26 -7.95
N ASP A 144 7.04 -2.44 -8.07
CA ASP A 144 8.42 -2.90 -8.07
C ASP A 144 9.17 -2.24 -6.92
N LEU A 145 10.18 -2.94 -6.38
CA LEU A 145 11.03 -2.40 -5.31
C LEU A 145 11.74 -1.10 -5.75
N ILE A 146 12.12 -0.97 -7.02
CA ILE A 146 12.74 0.27 -7.54
C ILE A 146 11.72 1.42 -7.61
N THR A 147 10.50 1.18 -8.07
CA THR A 147 9.49 2.24 -8.16
C THR A 147 9.09 2.72 -6.78
N ALA A 148 8.95 1.79 -5.83
CA ALA A 148 8.79 2.09 -4.41
C ALA A 148 9.94 2.96 -3.87
N TYR A 149 11.20 2.60 -4.13
CA TYR A 149 12.36 3.38 -3.70
C TYR A 149 12.36 4.81 -4.27
N LEU A 150 12.16 4.95 -5.58
CA LEU A 150 12.15 6.26 -6.26
C LEU A 150 11.01 7.14 -5.74
N ALA A 151 9.84 6.58 -5.47
CA ALA A 151 8.70 7.30 -4.93
C ALA A 151 8.95 7.77 -3.48
N ILE A 152 9.55 6.91 -2.64
CA ILE A 152 9.97 7.28 -1.27
C ILE A 152 11.00 8.41 -1.31
N GLU A 153 12.00 8.33 -2.19
CA GLU A 153 13.04 9.35 -2.31
C GLU A 153 12.48 10.70 -2.78
N LEU A 154 11.67 10.70 -3.84
CA LEU A 154 11.04 11.91 -4.38
C LEU A 154 10.19 12.61 -3.31
N HIS A 155 9.44 11.84 -2.53
CA HIS A 155 8.69 12.34 -1.38
C HIS A 155 9.62 12.92 -0.29
N SER A 156 10.66 12.16 0.09
CA SER A 156 11.49 12.49 1.25
C SER A 156 12.40 13.69 1.02
N ILE A 157 12.92 13.89 -0.20
CA ILE A 157 13.74 15.06 -0.55
C ILE A 157 12.95 16.35 -0.36
N ALA A 158 11.70 16.38 -0.84
CA ALA A 158 10.82 17.52 -0.60
C ALA A 158 10.61 17.78 0.90
N PHE A 159 10.52 16.73 1.71
CA PHE A 159 10.31 16.84 3.15
C PHE A 159 11.55 17.35 3.89
N TYR A 160 12.76 16.93 3.50
CA TYR A 160 14.00 17.43 4.11
C TYR A 160 14.12 18.95 3.94
N ILE A 161 13.79 19.44 2.73
CA ILE A 161 13.82 20.88 2.42
C ILE A 161 12.73 21.62 3.22
N MET A 162 11.52 21.06 3.28
CA MET A 162 10.43 21.64 4.06
C MET A 162 10.74 21.72 5.56
N ALA A 163 11.37 20.71 6.16
CA ALA A 163 11.75 20.73 7.57
C ALA A 163 12.70 21.89 7.93
N ALA A 164 13.64 22.20 7.03
CA ALA A 164 14.63 23.28 7.16
C ALA A 164 14.16 24.64 6.62
N PHE A 165 12.88 24.79 6.29
CA PHE A 165 12.40 25.94 5.53
C PHE A 165 12.57 27.29 6.28
N LYS A 166 12.51 27.30 7.62
CA LYS A 166 12.78 28.50 8.43
C LYS A 166 14.28 28.67 8.68
N ARG A 167 14.98 29.23 7.69
CA ARG A 167 16.44 29.51 7.73
C ARG A 167 16.90 30.39 8.90
N ASN A 168 16.02 31.24 9.44
CA ASN A 168 16.38 32.14 10.55
C ASN A 168 16.38 31.44 11.92
N SER A 169 15.88 30.20 12.00
CA SER A 169 15.80 29.46 13.27
C SER A 169 16.75 28.28 13.27
N SER A 170 17.67 28.26 14.24
CA SER A 170 18.59 27.13 14.48
C SER A 170 17.83 25.81 14.65
N TYR A 171 16.73 25.83 15.41
CA TYR A 171 15.88 24.64 15.62
C TYR A 171 15.33 24.02 14.33
N SER A 172 14.93 24.84 13.34
CA SER A 172 14.43 24.33 12.05
C SER A 172 15.56 23.73 11.21
N ILE A 173 16.72 24.38 11.16
CA ILE A 173 17.90 23.87 10.45
C ILE A 173 18.37 22.55 11.06
N GLU A 174 18.52 22.48 12.39
CA GLU A 174 18.90 21.27 13.11
C GLU A 174 17.92 20.13 12.85
N SER A 175 16.61 20.42 12.88
CA SER A 175 15.58 19.43 12.60
C SER A 175 15.64 18.88 11.17
N GLY A 176 15.84 19.75 10.17
CA GLY A 176 15.98 19.32 8.79
C GLY A 176 17.23 18.48 8.56
N LEU A 177 18.35 18.84 9.20
CA LEU A 177 19.59 18.07 9.12
C LEU A 177 19.47 16.69 9.77
N LYS A 178 18.87 16.60 10.98
CA LYS A 178 18.58 15.32 11.65
C LYS A 178 17.66 14.44 10.79
N TYR A 179 16.62 15.03 10.21
CA TYR A 179 15.68 14.30 9.34
C TYR A 179 16.36 13.80 8.06
N PHE A 180 17.21 14.61 7.43
CA PHE A 180 17.98 14.23 6.25
C PHE A 180 18.92 13.05 6.51
N ILE A 181 19.72 13.09 7.59
CA ILE A 181 20.69 12.03 7.90
C ILE A 181 19.98 10.69 8.13
N ILE A 182 18.92 10.70 8.94
CA ILE A 182 18.19 9.48 9.29
C ILE A 182 17.37 8.98 8.11
N GLY A 183 16.85 9.91 7.31
CA GLY A 183 16.14 9.62 6.07
C GLY A 183 17.03 8.99 5.00
N ALA A 184 18.27 9.46 4.84
CA ALA A 184 19.28 8.90 3.93
C ALA A 184 19.78 7.52 4.39
N LEU A 185 19.94 7.32 5.70
CA LEU A 185 20.26 6.01 6.26
C LEU A 185 19.13 5.00 5.96
N SER A 186 17.88 5.40 6.19
CA SER A 186 16.71 4.57 5.89
C SER A 186 16.67 4.18 4.41
N SER A 187 16.92 5.10 3.48
CA SER A 187 16.90 4.77 2.06
C SER A 187 18.08 3.92 1.59
N ALA A 188 19.27 4.10 2.19
CA ALA A 188 20.40 3.19 1.98
C ALA A 188 20.07 1.76 2.42
N LEU A 189 19.38 1.59 3.55
CA LEU A 189 18.90 0.27 4.01
C LEU A 189 17.86 -0.33 3.06
N PHE A 190 16.94 0.49 2.52
CA PHE A 190 15.95 0.03 1.54
C PHE A 190 16.64 -0.49 0.27
N LEU A 191 17.57 0.30 -0.27
CA LEU A 191 18.29 -0.03 -1.50
C LEU A 191 19.15 -1.28 -1.30
N PHE A 192 19.90 -1.35 -0.20
CA PHE A 192 20.72 -2.51 0.13
C PHE A 192 19.87 -3.79 0.31
N GLY A 193 18.74 -3.68 1.01
CA GLY A 193 17.79 -4.80 1.13
C GLY A 193 17.20 -5.23 -0.22
N SER A 194 16.84 -4.28 -1.08
CA SER A 194 16.35 -4.58 -2.44
C SER A 194 17.42 -5.23 -3.32
N ALA A 195 18.69 -4.85 -3.16
CA ALA A 195 19.81 -5.43 -3.89
C ALA A 195 20.06 -6.90 -3.47
N ILE A 196 19.89 -7.23 -2.18
CA ILE A 196 19.95 -8.62 -1.69
C ILE A 196 18.80 -9.43 -2.26
N VAL A 197 17.57 -8.92 -2.20
CA VAL A 197 16.39 -9.59 -2.79
C VAL A 197 16.61 -9.87 -4.28
N TYR A 198 17.09 -8.87 -5.02
CA TYR A 198 17.42 -9.03 -6.43
C TYR A 198 18.53 -10.06 -6.68
N GLY A 199 19.59 -10.03 -5.87
CA GLY A 199 20.69 -10.99 -5.97
C GLY A 199 20.26 -12.43 -5.73
N CYS A 200 19.28 -12.67 -4.86
CA CYS A 200 18.74 -13.99 -4.59
C CYS A 200 17.68 -14.44 -5.62
N MET A 201 16.75 -13.56 -6.01
CA MET A 201 15.57 -13.94 -6.80
C MET A 201 15.69 -13.65 -8.29
N GLY A 202 16.58 -12.72 -8.69
CA GLY A 202 16.71 -12.27 -10.08
C GLY A 202 15.55 -11.38 -10.58
N SER A 203 14.55 -11.07 -9.73
CA SER A 203 13.47 -10.13 -10.03
C SER A 203 13.26 -9.12 -8.90
N LEU A 204 12.66 -7.98 -9.25
CA LEU A 204 12.32 -6.88 -8.35
C LEU A 204 10.81 -6.60 -8.30
N ARG A 205 10.03 -7.32 -9.10
CA ARG A 205 8.57 -7.17 -9.19
C ARG A 205 7.89 -7.91 -8.06
N PHE A 206 6.87 -7.31 -7.45
CA PHE A 206 6.15 -7.96 -6.35
C PHE A 206 5.47 -9.26 -6.79
N ASP A 207 4.90 -9.30 -8.00
CA ASP A 207 4.21 -10.49 -8.55
C ASP A 207 5.17 -11.66 -8.76
N ASP A 208 6.36 -11.40 -9.33
CA ASP A 208 7.38 -12.42 -9.57
C ASP A 208 7.92 -12.97 -8.24
N ILE A 209 8.14 -12.08 -7.26
CA ILE A 209 8.60 -12.44 -5.91
C ILE A 209 7.56 -13.35 -5.23
N GLN A 210 6.27 -12.99 -5.33
CA GLN A 210 5.17 -13.78 -4.77
C GLN A 210 5.13 -15.19 -5.37
N LEU A 211 5.17 -15.29 -6.70
CA LEU A 211 5.11 -16.56 -7.41
C LEU A 211 6.29 -17.46 -7.00
N PHE A 212 7.50 -16.91 -7.00
CA PHE A 212 8.70 -17.66 -6.64
C PHE A 212 8.68 -18.15 -5.19
N LEU A 213 8.28 -17.28 -4.25
CA LEU A 213 8.16 -17.66 -2.84
C LEU A 213 7.08 -18.72 -2.62
N SER A 214 5.97 -18.65 -3.35
CA SER A 214 4.92 -19.66 -3.27
C SER A 214 5.41 -21.05 -3.70
N LEU A 215 6.24 -21.13 -4.75
CA LEU A 215 6.85 -22.36 -5.24
C LEU A 215 7.91 -22.91 -4.28
N LEU A 216 8.73 -22.04 -3.69
CA LEU A 216 9.75 -22.46 -2.73
C LEU A 216 9.13 -23.09 -1.47
N PHE A 217 8.05 -22.52 -0.95
CA PHE A 217 7.44 -23.02 0.27
C PHE A 217 6.52 -24.24 0.04
N SER A 218 5.97 -24.44 -1.16
CA SER A 218 5.19 -25.66 -1.46
C SER A 218 6.06 -26.92 -1.49
N SER A 219 7.27 -26.86 -2.06
CA SER A 219 8.19 -28.00 -2.16
C SER A 219 8.66 -28.54 -0.79
N ASN A 220 8.73 -27.70 0.24
CA ASN A 220 9.13 -28.11 1.58
C ASN A 220 8.04 -28.88 2.34
N LEU A 221 6.76 -28.76 1.95
CA LEU A 221 5.63 -29.45 2.60
C LEU A 221 5.51 -30.92 2.18
N GLU A 222 5.89 -31.26 0.94
CA GLU A 222 5.83 -32.64 0.45
C GLU A 222 6.82 -33.56 1.19
N ASN A 223 7.96 -33.03 1.65
CA ASN A 223 8.96 -33.77 2.43
C ASN A 223 8.53 -34.13 3.87
N VAL A 224 7.41 -33.59 4.39
CA VAL A 224 6.89 -33.95 5.71
C VAL A 224 5.94 -35.15 5.64
N SER A 225 5.40 -35.46 4.45
CA SER A 225 4.41 -36.52 4.25
C SER A 225 4.97 -37.96 4.20
N THR A 226 6.29 -38.12 4.32
CA THR A 226 6.98 -39.43 4.27
C THR A 226 7.50 -39.90 5.64
N MET A 227 6.88 -39.45 6.74
CA MET A 227 7.08 -40.03 8.09
C MET A 227 5.87 -40.90 8.48
N SER A 228 5.94 -42.18 8.10
CA SER A 228 5.24 -43.34 8.68
C SER A 228 3.79 -43.15 9.18
N LEU A 229 2.80 -43.26 8.27
CA LEU A 229 1.41 -43.55 8.64
C LEU A 229 1.24 -45.04 8.96
N GLY A 230 1.58 -45.39 10.20
CA GLY A 230 1.14 -46.63 10.84
C GLY A 230 -0.32 -46.50 11.28
N LEU A 231 -1.14 -47.45 10.85
CA LEU A 231 -2.55 -47.63 11.18
C LEU A 231 -2.85 -47.44 12.69
N SER A 232 -3.72 -46.49 13.03
CA SER A 232 -4.71 -46.67 14.09
C SER A 232 -5.87 -45.70 13.89
N GLN A 233 -7.07 -46.28 13.88
CA GLN A 233 -8.35 -45.59 13.84
C GLN A 233 -8.56 -44.80 15.14
N ASP A 234 -9.46 -43.82 15.07
CA ASP A 234 -10.05 -43.07 16.18
C ASP A 234 -9.19 -41.94 16.74
N TYR A 235 -9.34 -40.71 16.23
CA TYR A 235 -9.57 -39.50 17.03
C TYR A 235 -10.16 -38.39 16.16
N SER A 236 -11.23 -37.78 16.68
CA SER A 236 -12.00 -36.67 16.13
C SER A 236 -11.13 -35.45 15.82
N VAL A 237 -11.02 -35.10 14.54
CA VAL A 237 -10.37 -33.88 14.05
C VAL A 237 -11.17 -32.67 14.51
N SER A 238 -10.69 -32.03 15.58
CA SER A 238 -11.03 -30.67 15.94
C SER A 238 -10.50 -29.71 14.87
N GLU A 239 -11.42 -28.96 14.29
CA GLU A 239 -11.27 -27.94 13.25
C GLU A 239 -10.04 -27.02 13.45
N ILE A 240 -9.03 -27.19 12.59
CA ILE A 240 -8.08 -26.13 12.25
C ILE A 240 -8.66 -25.46 11.00
N ILE A 241 -9.33 -24.33 11.23
CA ILE A 241 -10.00 -23.51 10.21
C ILE A 241 -8.91 -22.78 9.41
N PHE A 242 -8.37 -23.44 8.38
CA PHE A 242 -8.02 -22.73 7.15
C PHE A 242 -9.33 -22.43 6.43
N GLY A 243 -9.48 -21.18 6.00
CA GLY A 243 -10.69 -20.66 5.36
C GLY A 243 -11.29 -21.65 4.37
N LYS A 244 -12.58 -21.95 4.58
CA LYS A 244 -13.41 -22.68 3.63
C LYS A 244 -13.28 -22.04 2.24
N TYR A 245 -12.49 -22.66 1.38
CA TYR A 245 -12.77 -22.65 -0.05
C TYR A 245 -13.93 -23.62 -0.28
N SER A 246 -15.15 -23.11 -0.16
CA SER A 246 -16.30 -23.78 -0.75
C SER A 246 -16.21 -23.59 -2.26
N PHE A 247 -15.50 -24.51 -2.94
CA PHE A 247 -15.71 -24.75 -4.35
C PHE A 247 -17.16 -25.26 -4.54
N ILE A 248 -18.06 -24.33 -4.82
CA ILE A 248 -19.37 -24.59 -5.44
C ILE A 248 -19.20 -23.97 -6.84
N ALA A 249 -19.05 -24.68 -7.94
CA ALA A 249 -19.47 -26.01 -8.31
C ALA A 249 -18.29 -26.93 -8.66
N GLY A 250 -18.46 -28.21 -8.36
CA GLY A 250 -17.42 -29.22 -8.43
C GLY A 250 -17.00 -29.57 -9.84
N GLU A 251 -15.68 -29.73 -9.99
CA GLU A 251 -15.06 -30.80 -10.76
C GLU A 251 -13.59 -30.86 -10.31
N SER A 252 -13.27 -31.87 -9.50
CA SER A 252 -11.89 -32.22 -9.21
C SER A 252 -11.21 -32.66 -10.51
N LEU A 253 -9.98 -32.19 -10.76
CA LEU A 253 -9.15 -32.53 -11.91
C LEU A 253 -8.99 -34.06 -12.12
N LEU A 254 -9.24 -34.85 -11.08
CA LEU A 254 -9.29 -36.32 -11.12
C LEU A 254 -10.55 -36.89 -11.82
N ASN A 255 -11.69 -36.18 -11.79
CA ASN A 255 -12.94 -36.62 -12.44
C ASN A 255 -12.93 -36.34 -13.95
N ILE A 256 -12.16 -35.35 -14.41
CA ILE A 256 -11.95 -35.11 -15.86
C ILE A 256 -11.14 -36.26 -16.48
N ILE A 257 -10.27 -36.90 -15.69
CA ILE A 257 -9.52 -38.08 -16.12
C ILE A 257 -10.41 -39.34 -16.06
N ALA A 258 -11.28 -39.45 -15.04
CA ALA A 258 -12.15 -40.61 -14.83
C ALA A 258 -13.44 -40.65 -15.68
N MET A 259 -13.93 -39.51 -16.20
CA MET A 259 -15.12 -39.48 -17.08
C MET A 259 -14.85 -39.89 -18.54
N SER A 260 -13.60 -40.24 -18.88
CA SER A 260 -13.24 -40.77 -20.21
C SER A 260 -13.41 -42.29 -20.34
N SER A 261 -13.92 -42.97 -19.31
CA SER A 261 -14.11 -44.42 -19.31
C SER A 261 -15.49 -44.83 -18.79
N GLU A 262 -16.56 -44.46 -19.49
CA GLU A 262 -17.81 -45.21 -19.42
C GLU A 262 -18.65 -45.00 -20.69
N SER A 263 -18.71 -46.06 -21.50
CA SER A 263 -19.45 -46.14 -22.74
C SER A 263 -20.91 -46.55 -22.51
N SER A 264 -21.88 -45.67 -22.82
CA SER A 264 -23.17 -46.10 -23.39
C SER A 264 -23.98 -44.96 -24.03
N VAL A 265 -23.94 -44.91 -25.37
CA VAL A 265 -25.05 -44.65 -26.33
C VAL A 265 -25.93 -43.39 -26.15
N SER A 266 -25.77 -42.42 -27.06
CA SER A 266 -26.82 -42.00 -28.02
C SER A 266 -26.27 -40.98 -29.05
N LEU A 267 -26.31 -41.33 -30.34
CA LEU A 267 -25.96 -40.49 -31.49
C LEU A 267 -26.82 -39.22 -31.58
N PRO A 268 -26.27 -38.09 -32.08
CA PRO A 268 -26.91 -37.48 -33.25
C PRO A 268 -25.94 -36.85 -34.29
N VAL A 269 -26.11 -37.31 -35.53
CA VAL A 269 -26.10 -36.63 -36.84
C VAL A 269 -24.99 -35.61 -37.15
N THR A 270 -24.06 -36.03 -38.00
CA THR A 270 -23.19 -35.19 -38.81
C THR A 270 -23.98 -34.51 -39.95
N TYR A 271 -23.91 -33.18 -40.06
CA TYR A 271 -24.28 -32.48 -41.29
C TYR A 271 -23.03 -32.09 -42.07
N SER A 272 -22.88 -32.64 -43.28
CA SER A 272 -21.95 -32.16 -44.30
C SER A 272 -22.67 -31.14 -45.18
N ILE A 273 -22.12 -29.94 -45.33
CA ILE A 273 -22.63 -28.95 -46.30
C ILE A 273 -21.58 -28.75 -47.39
N ALA A 274 -21.96 -29.11 -48.61
CA ALA A 274 -21.30 -28.72 -49.85
C ALA A 274 -21.72 -27.29 -50.20
N LEU A 275 -20.77 -26.45 -50.60
CA LEU A 275 -21.02 -25.11 -51.11
C LEU A 275 -21.02 -25.15 -52.65
N ASP A 276 -22.17 -24.87 -53.25
CA ASP A 276 -22.29 -24.56 -54.67
C ASP A 276 -21.79 -23.12 -54.95
N THR A 277 -21.27 -22.90 -56.15
CA THR A 277 -20.20 -21.95 -56.46
C THR A 277 -20.57 -20.46 -56.63
N ASN A 278 -21.71 -19.95 -56.15
CA ASN A 278 -22.09 -18.56 -56.47
C ASN A 278 -22.74 -17.69 -55.39
N ASP A 279 -22.83 -18.12 -54.12
CA ASP A 279 -23.38 -17.26 -53.07
C ASP A 279 -22.28 -16.59 -52.23
N SER A 280 -22.35 -15.27 -52.10
CA SER A 280 -21.37 -14.50 -51.33
C SER A 280 -21.64 -14.63 -49.82
N LEU A 281 -20.62 -15.03 -49.08
CA LEU A 281 -20.59 -15.28 -47.62
C LEU A 281 -21.10 -14.11 -46.75
N ILE A 282 -21.21 -12.92 -47.34
CA ILE A 282 -21.60 -11.68 -46.68
C ILE A 282 -23.13 -11.59 -46.53
N ASP A 283 -23.91 -12.11 -47.48
CA ASP A 283 -25.38 -12.12 -47.40
C ASP A 283 -25.90 -13.18 -46.42
N TRP A 284 -25.14 -14.27 -46.24
CA TRP A 284 -25.44 -15.30 -45.24
C TRP A 284 -25.22 -14.80 -43.80
N CYS A 285 -24.11 -14.09 -43.55
CA CYS A 285 -23.81 -13.52 -42.22
C CYS A 285 -24.80 -12.42 -41.78
N ASN A 286 -25.40 -11.70 -42.73
CA ASN A 286 -26.35 -10.63 -42.41
C ASN A 286 -27.74 -11.14 -41.99
N THR A 287 -28.11 -12.39 -42.33
CA THR A 287 -29.43 -12.94 -42.03
C THR A 287 -29.51 -13.62 -40.65
N HIS A 288 -28.37 -13.95 -40.02
CA HIS A 288 -28.30 -14.59 -38.70
C HIS A 288 -27.60 -13.71 -37.65
N ARG A 289 -28.31 -12.69 -37.14
CA ARG A 289 -27.88 -11.95 -35.94
C ARG A 289 -28.05 -12.81 -34.69
N PHE A 290 -26.97 -13.44 -34.22
CA PHE A 290 -26.91 -14.03 -32.89
C PHE A 290 -26.63 -12.95 -31.84
N THR A 291 -27.57 -12.79 -30.91
CA THR A 291 -27.39 -12.01 -29.68
C THR A 291 -26.85 -12.95 -28.59
N ASN A 292 -25.84 -12.48 -27.86
CA ASN A 292 -25.28 -13.07 -26.64
C ASN A 292 -24.76 -14.52 -26.72
N SER A 293 -23.56 -14.69 -27.27
CA SER A 293 -22.66 -15.79 -26.87
C SER A 293 -21.21 -15.46 -27.29
N SER A 294 -20.29 -15.65 -26.35
CA SER A 294 -18.84 -15.40 -26.45
C SER A 294 -18.22 -16.00 -27.72
N LEU A 295 -17.75 -15.13 -28.61
CA LEU A 295 -16.96 -15.47 -29.80
C LEU A 295 -15.50 -15.68 -29.42
N ILE A 296 -15.04 -16.93 -29.52
CA ILE A 296 -13.62 -17.30 -29.57
C ILE A 296 -13.20 -17.20 -31.04
N PHE A 297 -12.26 -16.30 -31.34
CA PHE A 297 -11.67 -16.20 -32.68
C PHE A 297 -10.52 -17.21 -32.84
N PRO A 298 -10.49 -18.01 -33.92
CA PRO A 298 -9.31 -18.73 -34.35
C PRO A 298 -8.52 -17.88 -35.34
N THR A 299 -7.21 -17.74 -35.14
CA THR A 299 -6.29 -17.37 -36.23
C THR A 299 -4.91 -17.98 -36.01
N THR A 300 -4.61 -19.02 -36.75
CA THR A 300 -3.25 -19.28 -37.24
C THR A 300 -3.03 -18.48 -38.53
N ILE A 301 -1.89 -17.78 -38.64
CA ILE A 301 -1.01 -17.77 -39.82
C ILE A 301 0.36 -17.17 -39.40
N VAL A 302 1.36 -18.06 -39.34
CA VAL A 302 2.79 -17.94 -39.72
C VAL A 302 3.60 -16.81 -39.07
N THR A 303 4.57 -17.11 -38.20
CA THR A 303 5.93 -17.53 -38.60
C THR A 303 6.54 -18.66 -37.75
N SER A 304 7.41 -19.43 -38.41
CA SER A 304 8.11 -20.65 -38.00
C SER A 304 8.90 -20.57 -36.68
N SER A 305 8.31 -21.06 -35.57
CA SER A 305 9.02 -21.51 -34.36
C SER A 305 8.14 -22.29 -33.36
N LEU A 306 6.94 -22.72 -33.77
CA LEU A 306 5.93 -23.38 -32.91
C LEU A 306 5.60 -24.83 -33.34
N LEU A 307 6.23 -25.34 -34.40
CA LEU A 307 5.96 -26.67 -34.96
C LEU A 307 6.66 -27.83 -34.23
N GLU A 308 7.59 -27.54 -33.32
CA GLU A 308 8.25 -28.59 -32.51
C GLU A 308 7.53 -28.85 -31.17
N TYR A 309 6.83 -27.84 -30.63
CA TYR A 309 6.10 -27.97 -29.36
C TYR A 309 4.80 -28.77 -29.48
N SER A 310 4.11 -28.71 -30.61
CA SER A 310 2.85 -29.44 -30.81
C SER A 310 3.05 -30.94 -31.06
N ASN A 311 4.16 -31.34 -31.69
CA ASN A 311 4.43 -32.76 -31.97
C ASN A 311 4.90 -33.54 -30.72
N ILE A 312 5.47 -32.88 -29.71
CA ILE A 312 5.87 -33.51 -28.44
C ILE A 312 4.63 -33.79 -27.57
N ALA A 313 3.67 -32.87 -27.53
CA ALA A 313 2.42 -33.05 -26.78
C ALA A 313 1.54 -34.17 -27.39
N VAL A 314 1.48 -34.26 -28.72
CA VAL A 314 0.67 -35.28 -29.43
C VAL A 314 1.28 -36.68 -29.34
N THR A 315 2.61 -36.80 -29.29
CA THR A 315 3.28 -38.11 -29.15
C THR A 315 3.26 -38.65 -27.72
N ALA A 316 3.31 -37.77 -26.70
CA ALA A 316 3.12 -38.14 -25.30
C ALA A 316 1.69 -38.65 -25.01
N GLN A 317 0.69 -38.06 -25.67
CA GLN A 317 -0.72 -38.41 -25.50
C GLN A 317 -1.09 -39.74 -26.19
N ASN A 318 -0.41 -40.10 -27.28
CA ASN A 318 -0.60 -41.39 -27.97
C ASN A 318 0.10 -42.58 -27.27
N LEU A 319 1.09 -42.33 -26.40
CA LEU A 319 1.75 -43.39 -25.63
C LEU A 319 0.98 -43.75 -24.35
N TYR A 320 0.23 -42.80 -23.77
CA TYR A 320 -0.57 -43.03 -22.56
C TYR A 320 -1.87 -43.81 -22.82
N THR A 321 -2.37 -43.84 -24.06
CA THR A 321 -3.66 -44.45 -24.40
C THR A 321 -3.59 -45.95 -24.75
N GLN A 322 -2.41 -46.58 -24.72
CA GLN A 322 -2.25 -48.01 -25.07
C GLN A 322 -1.86 -48.97 -23.93
N GLN A 323 -1.82 -48.54 -22.65
CA GLN A 323 -1.42 -49.43 -21.55
C GLN A 323 -2.35 -49.37 -20.33
N VAL A 324 -3.59 -49.85 -20.49
CA VAL A 324 -4.35 -50.37 -19.35
C VAL A 324 -4.42 -51.89 -19.49
N GLY A 325 -3.58 -52.57 -18.73
CA GLY A 325 -3.58 -54.01 -18.55
C GLY A 325 -2.37 -54.71 -19.15
N VAL A 326 -1.34 -54.95 -18.33
CA VAL A 326 -0.50 -56.18 -18.24
C VAL A 326 0.69 -55.92 -17.29
N SER A 327 0.88 -56.86 -16.36
CA SER A 327 1.98 -57.08 -15.38
C SER A 327 3.28 -56.25 -15.43
N LEU A 328 3.67 -55.78 -14.24
CA LEU A 328 4.65 -54.75 -13.88
C LEU A 328 6.16 -55.11 -13.88
N ILE A 329 6.64 -56.13 -14.62
CA ILE A 329 8.05 -56.60 -14.46
C ILE A 329 8.86 -56.72 -15.79
N GLY A 330 8.27 -56.42 -16.95
CA GLY A 330 8.90 -56.74 -18.25
C GLY A 330 9.58 -55.61 -19.06
N ILE A 331 9.45 -54.34 -18.69
CA ILE A 331 9.69 -53.22 -19.64
C ILE A 331 10.89 -52.32 -19.24
N SER A 332 11.90 -52.84 -18.54
CA SER A 332 13.08 -52.03 -18.19
C SER A 332 14.17 -51.99 -19.28
N ASN A 333 14.11 -52.84 -20.32
CA ASN A 333 15.24 -53.00 -21.25
C ASN A 333 14.96 -52.65 -22.73
N THR A 334 13.77 -52.18 -23.10
CA THR A 334 13.45 -51.80 -24.50
C THR A 334 13.12 -50.33 -24.71
N LEU A 335 13.13 -49.52 -23.65
CA LEU A 335 12.92 -48.05 -23.70
C LEU A 335 14.23 -47.25 -23.83
N PHE A 336 15.39 -47.91 -23.71
CA PHE A 336 16.70 -47.23 -23.62
C PHE A 336 17.47 -47.02 -24.93
N ASN A 337 16.94 -47.44 -26.09
CA ASN A 337 17.62 -47.27 -27.38
C ASN A 337 16.76 -46.47 -28.38
N GLY A 338 16.70 -45.15 -28.17
CA GLY A 338 16.11 -44.20 -29.12
C GLY A 338 17.07 -43.06 -29.41
N SER A 339 17.47 -42.92 -30.68
CA SER A 339 18.46 -41.97 -31.23
C SER A 339 18.14 -40.47 -31.06
N MET A 340 17.11 -40.12 -30.29
CA MET A 340 16.68 -38.74 -29.99
C MET A 340 17.28 -38.20 -28.68
N TRP A 341 17.73 -39.10 -27.79
CA TRP A 341 18.39 -38.74 -26.53
C TRP A 341 19.84 -38.28 -26.74
N LEU A 342 20.54 -38.86 -27.74
CA LEU A 342 21.92 -38.48 -28.06
C LEU A 342 22.03 -37.07 -28.68
N SER A 343 21.00 -36.61 -29.40
CA SER A 343 20.99 -35.28 -30.02
C SER A 343 20.67 -34.14 -29.04
N LEU A 344 20.03 -34.45 -27.90
CA LEU A 344 19.76 -33.49 -26.82
C LEU A 344 20.96 -33.32 -25.87
N LEU A 345 21.83 -34.33 -25.77
CA LEU A 345 23.07 -34.30 -25.00
C LEU A 345 24.23 -33.60 -25.75
N SER A 346 24.16 -33.45 -27.07
CA SER A 346 25.27 -32.95 -27.91
C SER A 346 25.16 -31.47 -28.35
N CYS A 347 24.27 -30.66 -27.76
CA CYS A 347 24.15 -29.24 -28.11
C CYS A 347 24.98 -28.36 -27.16
N ASP A 348 25.96 -27.66 -27.73
CA ASP A 348 26.98 -26.88 -27.05
C ASP A 348 26.47 -25.62 -26.30
N LYS A 349 27.25 -25.25 -25.28
CA LYS A 349 26.94 -24.34 -24.16
C LYS A 349 26.79 -22.84 -24.46
N THR A 350 26.70 -22.38 -25.72
CA THR A 350 27.03 -20.96 -26.01
C THR A 350 25.91 -20.04 -26.47
N GLU A 351 24.69 -20.47 -26.78
CA GLU A 351 23.70 -19.57 -27.41
C GLU A 351 22.24 -19.61 -26.92
N PHE A 352 21.96 -20.05 -25.67
CA PHE A 352 20.60 -19.96 -25.12
C PHE A 352 20.53 -19.21 -23.79
N GLY A 353 19.66 -18.20 -23.76
CA GLY A 353 19.44 -17.30 -22.62
C GLY A 353 18.91 -18.00 -21.36
N ILE A 354 19.11 -17.32 -20.24
CA ILE A 354 18.88 -17.78 -18.85
C ILE A 354 17.50 -18.44 -18.63
N ASN A 355 16.46 -18.02 -19.37
CA ASN A 355 15.11 -18.58 -19.26
C ASN A 355 14.98 -20.04 -19.76
N LEU A 356 15.79 -20.49 -20.73
CA LEU A 356 15.71 -21.86 -21.25
C LEU A 356 16.47 -22.86 -20.36
N LEU A 357 17.50 -22.37 -19.67
CA LEU A 357 18.24 -23.09 -18.63
C LEU A 357 17.33 -23.41 -17.44
N LEU A 358 16.42 -22.48 -17.13
CA LEU A 358 15.40 -22.61 -16.08
C LEU A 358 14.36 -23.69 -16.43
N VAL A 359 13.92 -23.74 -17.69
CA VAL A 359 13.03 -24.82 -18.18
C VAL A 359 13.74 -26.18 -18.17
N LYS A 360 15.03 -26.23 -18.55
CA LYS A 360 15.84 -27.46 -18.46
C LYS A 360 15.97 -27.95 -17.01
N TYR A 361 16.17 -27.04 -16.05
CA TYR A 361 16.22 -27.36 -14.63
C TYR A 361 14.89 -27.87 -14.08
N ILE A 362 13.76 -27.27 -14.48
CA ILE A 362 12.42 -27.75 -14.12
C ILE A 362 12.19 -29.15 -14.70
N PHE A 363 12.63 -29.41 -15.93
CA PHE A 363 12.47 -30.71 -16.59
C PHE A 363 13.36 -31.81 -15.97
N ASP A 364 14.59 -31.47 -15.57
CA ASP A 364 15.49 -32.40 -14.86
C ASP A 364 14.97 -32.74 -13.44
N LEU A 365 14.30 -31.81 -12.76
CA LEU A 365 13.63 -32.06 -11.48
C LEU A 365 12.43 -33.01 -11.61
N TYR A 366 11.64 -32.87 -12.69
CA TYR A 366 10.50 -33.75 -12.94
C TYR A 366 10.90 -35.16 -13.40
N THR A 367 12.05 -35.32 -14.05
CA THR A 367 12.50 -36.61 -14.61
C THR A 367 13.29 -37.47 -13.61
N CYS A 368 13.79 -36.89 -12.51
CA CYS A 368 14.51 -37.61 -11.46
C CYS A 368 13.61 -38.03 -10.27
N THR A 369 12.42 -38.57 -10.52
CA THR A 369 11.61 -39.23 -9.48
C THR A 369 12.05 -40.67 -9.19
N GLY A 370 13.26 -41.05 -9.63
CA GLY A 370 13.73 -42.43 -9.63
C GLY A 370 15.19 -42.64 -9.22
N THR A 371 15.78 -41.79 -8.36
CA THR A 371 17.00 -42.13 -7.59
C THR A 371 17.10 -41.27 -6.33
N ILE A 372 16.66 -41.82 -5.19
CA ILE A 372 16.69 -41.20 -3.86
C ILE A 372 18.08 -41.23 -3.20
N ASP A 373 19.15 -41.64 -3.90
CA ASP A 373 20.47 -41.68 -3.29
C ASP A 373 21.34 -40.47 -3.67
N PHE A 374 21.60 -39.62 -2.67
CA PHE A 374 22.70 -38.64 -2.58
C PHE A 374 22.69 -37.43 -3.55
N VAL A 375 21.64 -36.59 -3.47
CA VAL A 375 21.79 -35.12 -3.61
C VAL A 375 21.25 -34.45 -2.35
N SER A 376 21.88 -34.79 -1.22
CA SER A 376 21.78 -34.00 0.00
C SER A 376 22.80 -32.87 -0.07
N GLN A 377 22.33 -31.62 0.09
CA GLN A 377 23.09 -30.37 0.25
C GLN A 377 23.41 -29.56 -1.02
N SER A 378 22.38 -28.99 -1.64
CA SER A 378 22.42 -27.55 -1.97
C SER A 378 21.00 -27.01 -2.07
N SER A 379 20.51 -26.39 -1.00
CA SER A 379 19.43 -25.42 -1.11
C SER A 379 19.94 -24.29 -2.01
N LEU A 380 19.72 -24.39 -3.33
CA LEU A 380 20.26 -23.48 -4.33
C LEU A 380 19.80 -22.02 -4.14
N LEU A 381 18.85 -21.77 -3.23
CA LEU A 381 18.42 -20.46 -2.77
C LEU A 381 18.52 -20.37 -1.25
N ASP A 382 19.42 -19.53 -0.78
CA ASP A 382 19.56 -19.23 0.64
C ASP A 382 18.37 -18.37 1.11
N THR A 383 17.32 -19.03 1.60
CA THR A 383 16.14 -18.41 2.23
C THR A 383 16.53 -17.47 3.37
N GLN A 384 17.66 -17.72 4.03
CA GLN A 384 18.24 -16.87 5.05
C GLN A 384 18.68 -15.51 4.51
N PHE A 385 19.38 -15.45 3.36
CA PHE A 385 19.77 -14.17 2.75
C PHE A 385 18.55 -13.38 2.28
N LEU A 386 17.54 -14.06 1.73
CA LEU A 386 16.28 -13.41 1.37
C LEU A 386 15.59 -12.79 2.60
N SER A 387 15.57 -13.51 3.73
CA SER A 387 15.01 -13.00 4.98
C SER A 387 15.76 -11.76 5.49
N ILE A 388 17.09 -11.70 5.32
CA ILE A 388 17.91 -10.53 5.67
C ILE A 388 17.53 -9.33 4.79
N GLY A 389 17.40 -9.55 3.47
CA GLY A 389 16.95 -8.51 2.54
C GLY A 389 15.58 -7.95 2.91
N PHE A 390 14.62 -8.82 3.21
CA PHE A 390 13.28 -8.45 3.68
C PHE A 390 13.31 -7.61 4.98
N ILE A 391 14.09 -8.02 5.98
CA ILE A 391 14.23 -7.27 7.24
C ILE A 391 14.77 -5.86 6.99
N LEU A 392 15.81 -5.73 6.16
CA LEU A 392 16.43 -4.42 5.88
C LEU A 392 15.43 -3.45 5.23
N ILE A 393 14.61 -3.95 4.29
CA ILE A 393 13.55 -3.16 3.68
C ILE A 393 12.49 -2.78 4.74
N CYS A 394 12.08 -3.71 5.61
CA CYS A 394 11.12 -3.42 6.68
C CYS A 394 11.66 -2.38 7.68
N ILE A 395 12.92 -2.49 8.11
CA ILE A 395 13.57 -1.51 9.01
C ILE A 395 13.55 -0.11 8.37
N SER A 396 13.83 -0.02 7.06
CA SER A 396 13.74 1.25 6.34
C SER A 396 12.35 1.88 6.44
N VAL A 397 11.30 1.11 6.15
CA VAL A 397 9.91 1.58 6.22
C VAL A 397 9.53 1.93 7.66
N PHE A 398 10.00 1.18 8.66
CA PHE A 398 9.76 1.46 10.08
C PHE A 398 10.41 2.76 10.57
N ILE A 399 11.61 3.09 10.08
CA ILE A 399 12.22 4.40 10.33
C ILE A 399 11.31 5.50 9.78
N LYS A 400 10.81 5.38 8.54
CA LYS A 400 9.92 6.40 7.93
C LYS A 400 8.56 6.50 8.62
N LEU A 401 8.01 5.39 9.12
CA LEU A 401 6.77 5.33 9.90
C LEU A 401 6.96 5.72 11.38
N SER A 402 8.18 6.01 11.84
CA SER A 402 8.51 6.34 13.24
C SER A 402 8.09 5.27 14.26
N ILE A 403 8.22 3.99 13.90
CA ILE A 403 7.90 2.86 14.81
C ILE A 403 9.07 2.69 15.79
N ALA A 404 8.78 2.48 17.07
CA ALA A 404 9.81 2.20 18.08
C ALA A 404 10.47 0.84 17.82
N PRO A 405 11.80 0.71 17.97
CA PRO A 405 12.75 1.66 18.57
C PRO A 405 13.24 2.79 17.65
N PHE A 406 12.94 2.77 16.36
CA PHE A 406 13.46 3.70 15.34
C PHE A 406 12.82 5.09 15.31
N HIS A 407 12.23 5.53 16.43
CA HIS A 407 11.37 6.70 16.52
C HIS A 407 12.10 8.01 16.89
N TYR A 408 13.34 7.96 17.38
CA TYR A 408 14.05 9.10 17.98
C TYR A 408 14.09 10.37 17.12
N TRP A 409 14.14 10.23 15.80
CA TRP A 409 14.13 11.37 14.88
C TRP A 409 12.84 12.18 14.93
N SER A 410 11.71 11.51 15.15
CA SER A 410 10.38 12.12 15.01
C SER A 410 10.14 13.22 16.04
N LEU A 411 10.66 13.09 17.26
CA LEU A 411 10.43 14.04 18.34
C LEU A 411 11.05 15.41 18.01
N ASP A 412 12.32 15.41 17.66
CA ASP A 412 13.08 16.62 17.33
C ASP A 412 12.56 17.26 16.05
N VAL A 413 12.22 16.44 15.05
CA VAL A 413 11.73 16.92 13.76
C VAL A 413 10.36 17.57 13.88
N TYR A 414 9.48 17.00 14.70
CA TYR A 414 8.16 17.57 14.95
C TYR A 414 8.25 18.85 15.77
N GLU A 415 9.20 18.97 16.70
CA GLU A 415 9.31 20.19 17.49
C GLU A 415 9.94 21.36 16.72
N GLY A 416 11.04 21.07 16.03
CA GLY A 416 11.91 22.05 15.37
C GLY A 416 11.36 22.58 14.05
N SER A 417 10.61 21.76 13.31
CA SER A 417 10.10 22.18 12.01
C SER A 417 8.89 23.15 12.12
N PRO A 418 8.64 23.96 11.08
CA PRO A 418 7.50 24.87 11.02
C PRO A 418 6.14 24.19 11.32
N ASN A 419 5.17 24.89 11.92
CA ASN A 419 3.87 24.30 12.27
C ASN A 419 3.13 23.68 11.07
N ILE A 420 3.32 24.26 9.89
CA ILE A 420 2.68 23.82 8.66
C ILE A 420 3.35 22.56 8.10
N THR A 421 4.67 22.42 8.27
CA THR A 421 5.40 21.22 7.84
C THR A 421 5.13 20.04 8.76
N THR A 422 5.10 20.30 10.08
CA THR A 422 4.78 19.28 11.08
C THR A 422 3.39 18.69 10.89
N PHE A 423 2.44 19.54 10.49
CA PHE A 423 1.11 19.11 10.11
C PHE A 423 1.15 18.13 8.93
N PHE A 424 1.89 18.47 7.88
CA PHE A 424 2.02 17.60 6.70
C PHE A 424 2.67 16.26 7.05
N PHE A 425 3.75 16.28 7.85
CA PHE A 425 4.46 15.07 8.30
C PHE A 425 3.57 14.13 9.12
N ALA A 426 2.69 14.68 9.94
CA ALA A 426 1.87 13.89 10.86
C ALA A 426 0.72 13.14 10.17
N VAL A 427 0.22 13.65 9.03
CA VAL A 427 -1.04 13.20 8.41
C VAL A 427 -0.82 12.52 7.05
N ALA A 428 -0.21 13.20 6.07
CA ALA A 428 -0.21 12.74 4.68
C ALA A 428 0.61 11.47 4.39
N PRO A 429 1.88 11.32 4.87
CA PRO A 429 2.74 10.23 4.40
C PRO A 429 2.34 8.85 4.95
N LYS A 430 1.60 8.80 6.06
CA LYS A 430 1.27 7.54 6.75
C LYS A 430 0.42 6.63 5.88
N ILE A 431 -0.54 7.17 5.13
CA ILE A 431 -1.40 6.39 4.23
C ILE A 431 -0.51 5.61 3.26
N ALA A 432 0.26 6.33 2.44
CA ALA A 432 1.12 5.79 1.39
C ALA A 432 2.10 4.73 1.95
N LEU A 433 2.79 5.04 3.05
CA LEU A 433 3.77 4.12 3.65
C LEU A 433 3.15 2.80 4.13
N PHE A 434 1.92 2.81 4.68
CA PHE A 434 1.23 1.58 5.06
C PHE A 434 0.74 0.77 3.86
N ILE A 435 0.41 1.40 2.72
CA ILE A 435 0.13 0.68 1.47
C ILE A 435 1.36 -0.04 0.96
N LEU A 436 2.52 0.61 1.00
CA LEU A 436 3.77 -0.03 0.62
C LEU A 436 4.13 -1.19 1.57
N LEU A 437 3.93 -1.00 2.88
CA LEU A 437 4.11 -2.08 3.86
C LEU A 437 3.18 -3.27 3.55
N PHE A 438 1.94 -2.99 3.17
CA PHE A 438 0.97 -4.00 2.73
C PHE A 438 1.43 -4.74 1.45
N ARG A 439 1.77 -4.03 0.37
CA ARG A 439 2.25 -4.65 -0.88
C ARG A 439 3.49 -5.51 -0.64
N LEU A 440 4.37 -5.06 0.26
CA LEU A 440 5.58 -5.79 0.60
C LEU A 440 5.28 -7.05 1.41
N CYS A 441 4.50 -7.00 2.49
CA CYS A 441 4.35 -8.17 3.36
C CYS A 441 3.25 -9.13 2.90
N TYR A 442 2.12 -8.63 2.37
CA TYR A 442 0.96 -9.47 2.04
C TYR A 442 0.95 -9.93 0.58
N MET A 443 1.42 -9.11 -0.37
CA MET A 443 1.46 -9.53 -1.78
C MET A 443 2.75 -10.28 -2.08
N SER A 444 3.92 -9.64 -1.88
CA SER A 444 5.20 -10.24 -2.28
C SER A 444 5.74 -11.27 -1.28
N PHE A 445 5.90 -10.91 -0.02
CA PHE A 445 6.62 -11.72 0.98
C PHE A 445 5.72 -12.50 1.97
N TYR A 446 4.49 -12.84 1.59
CA TYR A 446 3.52 -13.48 2.48
C TYR A 446 4.02 -14.72 3.26
N PRO A 447 4.64 -15.74 2.62
CA PRO A 447 5.04 -16.94 3.35
C PRO A 447 6.17 -16.68 4.35
N ILE A 448 7.12 -15.79 4.04
CA ILE A 448 8.21 -15.46 4.97
C ILE A 448 7.70 -14.61 6.13
N PHE A 449 6.72 -13.75 5.86
CA PHE A 449 6.11 -12.88 6.84
C PHE A 449 5.39 -13.71 7.93
N ILE A 450 4.52 -14.65 7.54
CA ILE A 450 3.76 -15.46 8.48
C ILE A 450 4.65 -16.42 9.26
N THR A 451 5.57 -17.11 8.59
CA THR A 451 6.39 -18.15 9.23
C THR A 451 7.38 -17.60 10.23
N ASN A 452 8.11 -16.53 9.86
CA ASN A 452 9.26 -16.06 10.64
C ASN A 452 9.05 -14.70 11.30
N PHE A 453 8.32 -13.78 10.65
CA PHE A 453 8.33 -12.36 11.05
C PHE A 453 7.12 -11.88 11.84
N GLN A 454 6.01 -12.60 11.82
CA GLN A 454 4.77 -12.19 12.47
C GLN A 454 4.96 -11.80 13.94
N VAL A 455 5.71 -12.61 14.70
CA VAL A 455 5.99 -12.36 16.13
C VAL A 455 6.78 -11.06 16.34
N TYR A 456 7.77 -10.77 15.49
CA TYR A 456 8.57 -9.55 15.60
C TYR A 456 7.73 -8.30 15.33
N PHE A 457 6.78 -8.35 14.40
CA PHE A 457 5.87 -7.23 14.15
C PHE A 457 4.96 -6.96 15.34
N PHE A 458 4.44 -8.01 16.01
CA PHE A 458 3.69 -7.84 17.26
C PHE A 458 4.55 -7.18 18.35
N ILE A 459 5.80 -7.60 18.52
CA ILE A 459 6.72 -7.02 19.52
C ILE A 459 6.97 -5.53 19.23
N LEU A 460 7.26 -5.17 17.97
CA LEU A 460 7.47 -3.77 17.56
C LEU A 460 6.20 -2.92 17.72
N ALA A 461 5.03 -3.50 17.47
CA ALA A 461 3.74 -2.84 17.67
C ALA A 461 3.50 -2.53 19.16
N VAL A 462 3.74 -3.49 20.05
CA VAL A 462 3.60 -3.26 21.50
C VAL A 462 4.64 -2.26 22.01
N LEU A 463 5.89 -2.34 21.55
CA LEU A 463 6.95 -1.40 21.93
C LEU A 463 6.63 0.04 21.50
N SER A 464 6.07 0.23 20.30
CA SER A 464 5.66 1.56 19.83
C SER A 464 4.46 2.12 20.61
N VAL A 465 3.49 1.27 20.94
CA VAL A 465 2.37 1.66 21.83
C VAL A 465 2.89 2.01 23.24
N PHE A 466 3.84 1.24 23.77
CA PHE A 466 4.48 1.51 25.07
C PHE A 466 5.21 2.85 25.08
N VAL A 467 6.14 3.06 24.14
CA VAL A 467 6.93 4.29 24.06
C VAL A 467 6.05 5.52 23.83
N GLY A 468 5.05 5.42 22.96
CA GLY A 468 4.12 6.51 22.69
C GLY A 468 3.25 6.87 23.91
N SER A 469 2.72 5.86 24.61
CA SER A 469 1.85 6.08 25.78
C SER A 469 2.62 6.64 26.99
N VAL A 470 3.76 6.05 27.34
CA VAL A 470 4.57 6.47 28.51
C VAL A 470 5.30 7.78 28.23
N GLY A 471 5.93 7.91 27.06
CA GLY A 471 6.69 9.10 26.70
C GLY A 471 5.82 10.36 26.60
N GLY A 472 4.55 10.22 26.19
CA GLY A 472 3.58 11.32 26.13
C GLY A 472 3.21 11.92 27.50
N LEU A 473 3.27 11.14 28.58
CA LEU A 473 2.90 11.58 29.94
C LEU A 473 3.81 12.70 30.44
N GLU A 474 5.11 12.64 30.15
CA GLU A 474 6.07 13.62 30.68
C GLU A 474 6.04 14.95 29.90
N GLN A 475 5.53 14.94 28.66
CA GLN A 475 5.66 16.09 27.76
C GLN A 475 4.85 17.31 28.20
N ARG A 476 5.51 18.47 28.16
CA ARG A 476 4.92 19.80 28.41
C ARG A 476 4.70 20.63 27.14
N LYS A 477 5.32 20.25 26.03
CA LYS A 477 5.15 20.93 24.74
C LYS A 477 4.10 20.21 23.92
N LEU A 478 3.21 20.97 23.28
CA LEU A 478 2.09 20.39 22.54
C LEU A 478 2.58 19.58 21.32
N LYS A 479 3.59 20.09 20.59
CA LYS A 479 4.12 19.40 19.40
C LYS A 479 4.79 18.07 19.73
N THR A 480 5.58 18.01 20.79
CA THR A 480 6.26 16.77 21.18
C THR A 480 5.25 15.75 21.70
N LEU A 481 4.22 16.20 22.43
CA LEU A 481 3.11 15.35 22.84
C LEU A 481 2.42 14.70 21.62
N LEU A 482 2.22 15.46 20.54
CA LEU A 482 1.65 14.94 19.29
C LEU A 482 2.60 14.00 18.53
N ALA A 483 3.90 14.16 18.68
CA ALA A 483 4.87 13.21 18.12
C ALA A 483 4.74 11.85 18.82
N TYR A 484 4.66 11.84 20.15
CA TYR A 484 4.41 10.61 20.93
C TYR A 484 3.06 9.98 20.63
N SER A 485 2.00 10.79 20.48
CA SER A 485 0.71 10.25 20.05
C SER A 485 0.81 9.61 18.67
N ALA A 486 1.48 10.25 17.72
CA ALA A 486 1.70 9.72 16.38
C ALA A 486 2.42 8.36 16.41
N ILE A 487 3.41 8.17 17.29
CA ILE A 487 4.11 6.89 17.50
C ILE A 487 3.16 5.83 18.10
N SER A 488 2.32 6.19 19.06
CA SER A 488 1.34 5.26 19.63
C SER A 488 0.30 4.83 18.59
N HIS A 489 -0.19 5.76 17.76
CA HIS A 489 -1.17 5.50 16.72
C HIS A 489 -0.60 4.63 15.59
N THR A 490 0.66 4.83 15.19
CA THR A 490 1.32 3.92 14.24
C THR A 490 1.52 2.53 14.84
N GLY A 491 1.76 2.42 16.15
CA GLY A 491 1.81 1.13 16.85
C GLY A 491 0.49 0.36 16.82
N TYR A 492 -0.65 1.03 17.06
CA TYR A 492 -1.97 0.39 16.93
C TYR A 492 -2.27 -0.05 15.49
N LEU A 493 -1.86 0.75 14.48
CA LEU A 493 -1.97 0.34 13.06
C LEU A 493 -1.15 -0.92 12.79
N LEU A 494 0.10 -0.97 13.27
CA LEU A 494 1.00 -2.11 13.12
C LEU A 494 0.46 -3.37 13.84
N LEU A 495 -0.23 -3.19 14.97
CA LEU A 495 -0.83 -4.29 15.74
C LEU A 495 -1.94 -5.00 14.95
N SER A 496 -2.78 -4.26 14.23
CA SER A 496 -3.78 -4.84 13.31
C SER A 496 -3.10 -5.54 12.13
N PHE A 497 -2.08 -4.91 11.57
CA PHE A 497 -1.29 -5.44 10.45
C PHE A 497 -0.61 -6.78 10.75
N SER A 498 -0.10 -6.96 11.97
CA SER A 498 0.62 -8.16 12.40
C SER A 498 -0.24 -9.43 12.49
N THR A 499 -1.56 -9.33 12.37
CA THR A 499 -2.45 -10.50 12.48
C THR A 499 -2.36 -11.46 11.30
N GLY A 500 -1.88 -11.03 10.12
CA GLY A 500 -1.78 -11.87 8.94
C GLY A 500 -3.12 -12.16 8.25
N ASN A 501 -4.22 -11.56 8.72
CA ASN A 501 -5.57 -11.82 8.23
C ASN A 501 -6.13 -10.64 7.42
N LEU A 502 -7.03 -10.94 6.47
CA LEU A 502 -7.72 -9.92 5.67
C LEU A 502 -8.54 -8.94 6.54
N GLU A 503 -9.23 -9.44 7.56
CA GLU A 503 -9.96 -8.61 8.53
C GLU A 503 -9.02 -7.60 9.25
N GLY A 504 -7.76 -7.98 9.48
CA GLY A 504 -6.77 -7.12 10.13
C GLY A 504 -6.29 -6.00 9.23
N LEU A 505 -6.13 -6.26 7.94
CA LEU A 505 -5.82 -5.24 6.94
C LEU A 505 -6.95 -4.23 6.80
N GLU A 506 -8.19 -4.71 6.75
CA GLU A 506 -9.37 -3.86 6.67
C GLU A 506 -9.43 -2.87 7.86
N MET A 507 -9.31 -3.40 9.08
CA MET A 507 -9.34 -2.57 10.29
C MET A 507 -8.16 -1.60 10.38
N MET A 508 -6.99 -1.99 9.86
CA MET A 508 -5.84 -1.08 9.78
C MET A 508 -6.16 0.13 8.91
N PHE A 509 -6.67 -0.05 7.69
CA PHE A 509 -6.96 1.06 6.80
C PHE A 509 -8.14 1.91 7.27
N TYR A 510 -9.17 1.29 7.85
CA TYR A 510 -10.25 2.01 8.52
C TYR A 510 -9.70 2.95 9.61
N TYR A 511 -8.86 2.44 10.51
CA TYR A 511 -8.27 3.27 11.57
C TYR A 511 -7.32 4.33 11.03
N LEU A 512 -6.61 4.05 9.93
CA LEU A 512 -5.72 5.01 9.29
C LEU A 512 -6.50 6.23 8.81
N VAL A 513 -7.67 6.04 8.18
CA VAL A 513 -8.54 7.16 7.76
C VAL A 513 -9.09 7.93 8.96
N VAL A 514 -9.52 7.24 10.02
CA VAL A 514 -9.97 7.91 11.27
C VAL A 514 -8.83 8.74 11.88
N TYR A 515 -7.61 8.21 11.90
CA TYR A 515 -6.44 8.91 12.38
C TYR A 515 -6.13 10.16 11.52
N THR A 516 -6.17 10.08 10.19
CA THR A 516 -5.86 11.24 9.34
C THR A 516 -6.89 12.34 9.50
N ILE A 517 -8.18 12.01 9.60
CA ILE A 517 -9.25 12.98 9.83
C ILE A 517 -9.10 13.65 11.20
N SER A 518 -8.87 12.86 12.26
CA SER A 518 -8.65 13.42 13.61
C SER A 518 -7.41 14.32 13.66
N GLY A 519 -6.33 13.93 12.97
CA GLY A 519 -5.11 14.71 12.80
C GLY A 519 -5.34 16.01 12.05
N LEU A 520 -6.07 15.99 10.92
CA LEU A 520 -6.47 17.18 10.16
C LEU A 520 -7.25 18.16 11.05
N CYS A 521 -8.22 17.66 11.82
CA CYS A 521 -9.03 18.49 12.70
C CYS A 521 -8.18 19.12 13.82
N PHE A 522 -7.36 18.32 14.53
CA PHE A 522 -6.48 18.83 15.58
C PHE A 522 -5.50 19.90 15.04
N TRP A 523 -4.81 19.60 13.93
CA TRP A 523 -3.82 20.54 13.37
C TRP A 523 -4.48 21.78 12.77
N SER A 524 -5.71 21.69 12.24
CA SER A 524 -6.46 22.86 11.79
C SER A 524 -6.72 23.84 12.94
N VAL A 525 -7.14 23.34 14.10
CA VAL A 525 -7.30 24.16 15.31
C VAL A 525 -5.96 24.74 15.73
N TYR A 526 -4.93 23.91 15.83
CA TYR A 526 -3.59 24.36 16.24
C TYR A 526 -3.00 25.47 15.36
N LEU A 527 -3.16 25.38 14.03
CA LEU A 527 -2.66 26.39 13.10
C LEU A 527 -3.43 27.72 13.21
N PHE A 528 -4.72 27.67 13.49
CA PHE A 528 -5.56 28.86 13.61
C PHE A 528 -5.53 29.51 15.00
N LEU A 529 -4.93 28.85 16.00
CA LEU A 529 -4.67 29.42 17.32
C LEU A 529 -3.64 30.55 17.25
N ARG A 530 -4.11 31.75 16.86
CA ARG A 530 -3.31 32.96 16.88
C ARG A 530 -3.53 33.74 18.16
N GLN A 531 -2.47 33.87 18.91
CA GLN A 531 -2.43 34.68 20.10
C GLN A 531 -2.37 36.18 19.76
N LYS A 532 -3.09 37.00 20.53
CA LYS A 532 -2.97 38.45 20.44
C LYS A 532 -1.57 38.86 20.94
N ARG A 533 -0.73 39.32 20.02
CA ARG A 533 0.67 39.69 20.31
C ARG A 533 0.70 41.01 21.06
N ASN A 534 1.16 40.99 22.31
CA ASN A 534 1.59 42.19 23.02
C ASN A 534 3.08 42.43 22.76
N SER A 535 3.47 43.69 22.58
CA SER A 535 4.85 44.13 22.29
C SER A 535 5.92 43.61 23.27
N TYR A 536 5.52 43.24 24.49
CA TYR A 536 6.43 42.82 25.56
C TYR A 536 6.75 41.32 25.59
N PHE A 537 5.92 40.45 24.99
CA PHE A 537 6.15 38.99 24.98
C PHE A 537 6.43 38.49 23.57
N ASN A 538 7.69 38.49 23.17
CA ASN A 538 8.15 37.95 21.88
C ASN A 538 8.41 36.43 21.88
N LYS A 539 8.12 35.71 22.98
CA LYS A 539 8.21 34.24 22.99
C LYS A 539 6.99 33.66 22.30
N SER A 540 7.22 32.95 21.19
CA SER A 540 6.22 32.11 20.54
C SER A 540 5.89 30.93 21.44
N ASN A 541 4.65 30.91 21.91
CA ASN A 541 4.07 29.86 22.74
C ASN A 541 4.19 28.47 22.12
N LYS A 542 4.65 27.50 22.92
CA LYS A 542 4.56 26.07 22.60
C LYS A 542 4.35 25.21 23.85
N GLU A 543 3.84 25.76 24.95
CA GLU A 543 3.59 24.98 26.18
C GLU A 543 2.11 24.65 26.31
N LEU A 544 1.80 23.52 26.96
CA LEU A 544 0.40 23.13 27.24
C LEU A 544 -0.33 24.21 28.06
N GLY A 545 0.36 24.88 28.99
CA GLY A 545 -0.22 25.91 29.85
C GLY A 545 -0.69 27.17 29.12
N ASP A 546 -0.30 27.35 27.86
CA ASP A 546 -0.78 28.47 27.04
C ASP A 546 -2.24 28.32 26.61
N LEU A 547 -2.78 27.09 26.63
CA LEU A 547 -4.13 26.76 26.18
C LEU A 547 -5.22 27.08 27.22
N VAL A 548 -4.85 27.48 28.44
CA VAL A 548 -5.79 27.65 29.57
C VAL A 548 -6.93 28.61 29.25
N LEU A 549 -6.65 29.76 28.64
CA LEU A 549 -7.66 30.78 28.32
C LEU A 549 -8.36 30.56 26.97
N LEU A 550 -8.22 29.38 26.37
CA LEU A 550 -8.86 29.11 25.09
C LEU A 550 -10.39 29.03 25.23
N ASN A 551 -10.89 28.39 26.31
CA ASN A 551 -12.32 28.24 26.51
C ASN A 551 -13.04 29.58 26.74
N GLU A 552 -12.41 30.49 27.50
CA GLU A 552 -12.95 31.83 27.77
C GLU A 552 -12.95 32.72 26.52
N SER A 553 -11.97 32.56 25.64
CA SER A 553 -11.85 33.39 24.43
C SER A 553 -12.66 32.86 23.25
N ASN A 554 -12.60 31.55 22.98
CA ASN A 554 -13.26 30.89 21.86
C ASN A 554 -13.82 29.52 22.31
N PRO A 555 -15.00 29.48 22.94
CA PRO A 555 -15.54 28.25 23.54
C PRO A 555 -15.80 27.14 22.51
N MET A 556 -16.23 27.50 21.30
CA MET A 556 -16.45 26.52 20.22
C MET A 556 -15.16 25.88 19.73
N LEU A 557 -14.05 26.63 19.69
CA LEU A 557 -12.76 26.07 19.28
C LEU A 557 -12.22 25.11 20.35
N SER A 558 -12.39 25.46 21.63
CA SER A 558 -12.09 24.57 22.75
C SER A 558 -12.88 23.26 22.68
N LEU A 559 -14.18 23.35 22.37
CA LEU A 559 -15.05 22.18 22.22
C LEU A 559 -14.59 21.27 21.08
N ILE A 560 -14.28 21.84 19.90
CA ILE A 560 -13.79 21.04 18.77
C ILE A 560 -12.45 20.38 19.11
N LEU A 561 -11.52 21.11 19.74
CA LEU A 561 -10.26 20.55 20.21
C LEU A 561 -10.49 19.40 21.19
N ALA A 562 -11.41 19.53 22.14
CA ALA A 562 -11.77 18.46 23.07
C ALA A 562 -12.34 17.22 22.36
N ILE A 563 -13.26 17.39 21.39
CA ILE A 563 -13.80 16.28 20.60
C ILE A 563 -12.67 15.55 19.85
N THR A 564 -11.73 16.29 19.25
CA THR A 564 -10.59 15.65 18.55
C THR A 564 -9.67 14.88 19.48
N LEU A 565 -9.40 15.42 20.67
CA LEU A 565 -8.56 14.76 21.68
C LEU A 565 -9.24 13.51 22.25
N PHE A 566 -10.56 13.57 22.48
CA PHE A 566 -11.31 12.38 22.88
C PHE A 566 -11.37 11.32 21.77
N SER A 567 -11.43 11.72 20.50
CA SER A 567 -11.28 10.80 19.36
C SER A 567 -9.93 10.10 19.37
N MET A 568 -8.82 10.85 19.50
CA MET A 568 -7.48 10.26 19.57
C MET A 568 -7.28 9.37 20.80
N ALA A 569 -7.83 9.76 21.95
CA ALA A 569 -7.83 8.95 23.17
C ALA A 569 -8.59 7.63 22.97
N GLY A 570 -9.67 7.65 22.18
CA GLY A 570 -10.54 6.50 21.98
C GLY A 570 -11.49 6.32 23.16
N ILE A 571 -12.17 7.38 23.58
CA ILE A 571 -13.19 7.34 24.63
C ILE A 571 -14.57 7.13 23.99
N PRO A 572 -15.42 6.20 24.48
CA PRO A 572 -16.77 6.03 23.97
C PRO A 572 -17.60 7.31 24.23
N PRO A 573 -18.42 7.80 23.27
CA PRO A 573 -18.92 7.15 22.05
C PRO A 573 -18.14 7.43 20.74
N ILE A 574 -17.00 8.12 20.77
CA ILE A 574 -16.40 8.73 19.56
C ILE A 574 -15.75 7.71 18.59
N VAL A 575 -15.64 8.03 17.30
CA VAL A 575 -15.08 7.19 16.22
C VAL A 575 -13.77 6.49 16.57
N GLY A 576 -12.84 7.20 17.21
CA GLY A 576 -11.54 6.60 17.56
C GLY A 576 -11.65 5.44 18.55
N PHE A 577 -12.72 5.38 19.36
CA PHE A 577 -13.03 4.21 20.20
C PHE A 577 -13.45 3.02 19.33
N LEU A 578 -14.37 3.21 18.38
CA LEU A 578 -14.84 2.16 17.47
C LEU A 578 -13.67 1.55 16.68
N ALA A 579 -12.77 2.39 16.20
CA ALA A 579 -11.62 1.94 15.43
C ALA A 579 -10.61 1.15 16.29
N LYS A 580 -10.29 1.61 17.52
CA LYS A 580 -9.41 0.87 18.43
C LYS A 580 -10.03 -0.45 18.87
N LEU A 581 -11.33 -0.47 19.13
CA LEU A 581 -12.07 -1.68 19.47
C LEU A 581 -11.95 -2.72 18.35
N GLY A 582 -12.16 -2.31 17.10
CA GLY A 582 -12.02 -3.21 15.96
C GLY A 582 -10.61 -3.77 15.80
N ILE A 583 -9.56 -2.96 16.03
CA ILE A 583 -8.16 -3.45 16.04
C ILE A 583 -7.97 -4.54 17.10
N PHE A 584 -8.41 -4.30 18.34
CA PHE A 584 -8.25 -5.29 19.40
C PHE A 584 -9.05 -6.56 19.15
N LEU A 585 -10.23 -6.46 18.54
CA LEU A 585 -11.05 -7.61 18.18
C LEU A 585 -10.33 -8.52 17.17
N VAL A 586 -9.69 -7.95 16.14
CA VAL A 586 -8.92 -8.74 15.17
C VAL A 586 -7.72 -9.42 15.84
N VAL A 587 -7.01 -8.75 16.75
CA VAL A 587 -5.86 -9.36 17.45
C VAL A 587 -6.28 -10.49 18.39
N VAL A 588 -7.45 -10.36 19.03
CA VAL A 588 -8.03 -11.44 19.83
C VAL A 588 -8.44 -12.62 18.93
N LYS A 589 -9.01 -12.35 17.75
CA LYS A 589 -9.33 -13.39 16.75
C LYS A 589 -8.08 -14.12 16.26
N SER A 590 -6.93 -13.44 16.14
CA SER A 590 -5.65 -14.07 15.76
C SER A 590 -4.95 -14.80 16.91
N SER A 591 -5.65 -15.13 18.01
CA SER A 591 -5.14 -15.84 19.21
C SER A 591 -4.05 -15.11 20.02
N ALA A 592 -3.74 -13.85 19.71
CA ALA A 592 -2.68 -13.07 20.37
C ALA A 592 -3.20 -12.34 21.63
N TYR A 593 -3.73 -13.09 22.60
CA TYR A 593 -4.39 -12.53 23.79
C TYR A 593 -3.50 -11.65 24.66
N LEU A 594 -2.24 -12.05 24.87
CA LEU A 594 -1.29 -11.28 25.68
C LEU A 594 -1.01 -9.90 25.07
N VAL A 595 -0.79 -9.86 23.75
CA VAL A 595 -0.53 -8.62 23.02
C VAL A 595 -1.74 -7.68 23.08
N ALA A 596 -2.95 -8.21 22.92
CA ALA A 596 -4.18 -7.45 23.07
C ALA A 596 -4.31 -6.86 24.50
N LEU A 597 -4.10 -7.68 25.54
CA LEU A 597 -4.21 -7.21 26.93
C LEU A 597 -3.22 -6.09 27.25
N VAL A 598 -1.95 -6.26 26.88
CA VAL A 598 -0.89 -5.27 27.13
C VAL A 598 -1.16 -3.96 26.37
N SER A 599 -1.59 -4.05 25.10
CA SER A 599 -1.90 -2.87 24.30
C SER A 599 -3.14 -2.11 24.81
N ILE A 600 -4.14 -2.82 25.34
CA ILE A 600 -5.29 -2.18 26.01
C ILE A 600 -4.83 -1.42 27.26
N LEU A 601 -3.96 -1.99 28.10
CA LEU A 601 -3.43 -1.29 29.29
C LEU A 601 -2.69 0.01 28.90
N PHE A 602 -1.85 -0.04 27.87
CA PHE A 602 -1.17 1.16 27.38
C PHE A 602 -2.12 2.18 26.73
N SER A 603 -3.24 1.72 26.15
CA SER A 603 -4.28 2.62 25.67
C SER A 603 -4.91 3.44 26.79
N VAL A 604 -5.17 2.82 27.94
CA VAL A 604 -5.68 3.50 29.15
C VAL A 604 -4.65 4.51 29.64
N ILE A 605 -3.37 4.15 29.70
CA ILE A 605 -2.30 5.07 30.08
C ILE A 605 -2.24 6.28 29.13
N ALA A 606 -2.38 6.05 27.81
CA ALA A 606 -2.40 7.13 26.83
C ALA A 606 -3.58 8.08 27.02
N THR A 607 -4.77 7.58 27.43
CA THR A 607 -5.94 8.45 27.67
C THR A 607 -5.66 9.54 28.70
N PHE A 608 -4.77 9.29 29.69
CA PHE A 608 -4.46 10.24 30.74
C PHE A 608 -3.84 11.54 30.19
N TYR A 609 -2.89 11.47 29.25
CA TYR A 609 -2.28 12.71 28.73
C TYR A 609 -3.24 13.50 27.83
N TYR A 610 -4.20 12.86 27.16
CA TYR A 610 -5.26 13.56 26.42
C TYR A 610 -6.23 14.25 27.38
N ILE A 611 -6.69 13.55 28.42
CA ILE A 611 -7.56 14.11 29.46
C ILE A 611 -6.85 15.26 30.18
N ARG A 612 -5.53 15.17 30.39
CA ARG A 612 -4.74 16.28 30.95
C ARG A 612 -4.83 17.54 30.09
N VAL A 613 -4.74 17.45 28.76
CA VAL A 613 -4.91 18.62 27.88
C VAL A 613 -6.31 19.21 28.01
N ILE A 614 -7.34 18.35 28.09
CA ILE A 614 -8.74 18.77 28.26
C ILE A 614 -8.96 19.42 29.64
N LYS A 615 -8.30 18.89 30.68
CA LYS A 615 -8.32 19.49 32.03
C LYS A 615 -7.78 20.91 32.00
N ILE A 616 -6.64 21.13 31.33
CA ILE A 616 -6.01 22.44 31.19
C ILE A 616 -6.93 23.41 30.42
N LEU A 617 -7.66 22.92 29.41
CA LEU A 617 -8.57 23.74 28.60
C LEU A 617 -9.79 24.26 29.37
N TYR A 618 -10.37 23.47 30.28
CA TYR A 618 -11.67 23.78 30.89
C TYR A 618 -11.62 24.07 32.39
N PHE A 619 -10.71 23.44 33.13
CA PHE A 619 -10.76 23.42 34.61
C PHE A 619 -9.65 24.23 35.26
N GLU A 620 -8.63 24.66 34.51
CA GLU A 620 -7.60 25.55 35.04
C GLU A 620 -8.04 27.00 34.93
N ASN A 621 -8.08 27.69 36.07
CA ASN A 621 -8.45 29.09 36.13
C ASN A 621 -7.19 29.92 36.36
N VAL A 622 -6.81 30.74 35.38
CA VAL A 622 -5.67 31.67 35.48
C VAL A 622 -6.17 33.10 35.38
N LEU A 623 -5.80 33.95 36.35
CA LEU A 623 -6.27 35.34 36.48
C LEU A 623 -5.76 36.27 35.37
N VAL A 624 -4.55 36.03 34.86
CA VAL A 624 -3.94 36.81 33.76
C VAL A 624 -3.26 35.85 32.81
N GLY A 625 -3.68 35.86 31.55
CA GLY A 625 -3.05 35.05 30.51
C GLY A 625 -3.27 35.66 29.14
N LYS A 626 -2.84 34.91 28.13
CA LYS A 626 -2.78 35.42 26.77
C LYS A 626 -4.05 35.03 26.01
N LEU A 627 -4.79 36.03 25.54
CA LEU A 627 -6.04 35.83 24.80
C LEU A 627 -5.80 35.50 23.33
N TYR A 628 -6.71 34.74 22.75
CA TYR A 628 -6.72 34.38 21.33
C TYR A 628 -7.58 35.35 20.52
N MET A 629 -7.20 35.56 19.26
CA MET A 629 -8.00 36.38 18.34
C MET A 629 -9.25 35.61 17.88
N PRO A 630 -10.35 36.31 17.55
CA PRO A 630 -11.51 35.68 16.94
C PRO A 630 -11.16 35.11 15.56
N ILE A 631 -11.80 33.99 15.23
CA ILE A 631 -11.57 33.26 13.98
C ILE A 631 -12.42 33.87 12.86
N THR A 632 -11.88 33.93 11.64
CA THR A 632 -12.63 34.38 10.45
C THR A 632 -13.63 33.34 9.97
N THR A 633 -14.63 33.75 9.19
CA THR A 633 -15.69 32.86 8.67
C THR A 633 -15.14 31.71 7.81
N GLU A 634 -14.14 31.96 6.97
CA GLU A 634 -13.50 30.91 6.15
C GLU A 634 -12.86 29.81 7.01
N LYS A 635 -12.15 30.21 8.08
CA LYS A 635 -11.49 29.30 9.02
C LYS A 635 -12.51 28.48 9.80
N SER A 636 -13.57 29.11 10.28
CA SER A 636 -14.61 28.43 11.06
C SER A 636 -15.35 27.39 10.22
N LEU A 637 -15.65 27.69 8.94
CA LEU A 637 -16.28 26.73 8.03
C LEU A 637 -15.45 25.45 7.89
N ILE A 638 -14.14 25.55 7.61
CA ILE A 638 -13.30 24.36 7.43
C ILE A 638 -13.20 23.52 8.71
N ILE A 639 -12.98 24.16 9.86
CA ILE A 639 -12.93 23.44 11.14
C ILE A 639 -14.27 22.76 11.42
N SER A 640 -15.39 23.44 11.16
CA SER A 640 -16.72 22.89 11.38
C SER A 640 -17.01 21.67 10.50
N VAL A 641 -16.60 21.70 9.22
CA VAL A 641 -16.74 20.57 8.30
C VAL A 641 -15.92 19.38 8.77
N LEU A 642 -14.67 19.59 9.20
CA LEU A 642 -13.82 18.52 9.74
C LEU A 642 -14.39 17.92 11.03
N ALA A 643 -14.90 18.76 11.93
CA ALA A 643 -15.53 18.31 13.18
C ALA A 643 -16.83 17.56 12.92
N LEU A 644 -17.67 18.03 12.00
CA LEU A 644 -18.89 17.34 11.57
C LEU A 644 -18.55 16.00 10.93
N LEU A 645 -17.49 15.92 10.12
CA LEU A 645 -17.06 14.67 9.51
C LEU A 645 -16.68 13.63 10.58
N LEU A 646 -15.99 14.04 11.65
CA LEU A 646 -15.74 13.16 12.80
C LEU A 646 -17.03 12.67 13.46
N ILE A 647 -18.05 13.52 13.59
CA ILE A 647 -19.33 13.12 14.20
C ILE A 647 -20.12 12.19 13.26
N ILE A 648 -20.14 12.47 11.95
CA ILE A 648 -20.83 11.63 10.95
C ILE A 648 -20.25 10.22 10.94
N LEU A 649 -18.92 10.10 10.96
CA LEU A 649 -18.26 8.79 11.02
C LEU A 649 -18.53 8.01 12.31
N CYS A 650 -18.99 8.69 13.35
CA CYS A 650 -19.39 8.05 14.60
C CYS A 650 -20.77 7.40 14.47
N ILE A 651 -21.65 8.04 13.71
CA ILE A 651 -23.02 7.58 13.50
C ILE A 651 -23.03 6.47 12.46
N ASP A 652 -22.37 6.69 11.32
CA ASP A 652 -22.33 5.77 10.18
C ASP A 652 -20.90 5.29 9.87
N PRO A 653 -20.32 4.39 10.68
CA PRO A 653 -19.00 3.82 10.41
C PRO A 653 -18.98 2.96 9.14
N MET A 654 -20.15 2.52 8.66
CA MET A 654 -20.32 1.58 7.55
C MET A 654 -19.72 2.06 6.21
N ILE A 655 -19.75 3.36 5.92
CA ILE A 655 -19.31 3.89 4.62
C ILE A 655 -17.82 3.63 4.39
N ILE A 656 -16.98 3.98 5.38
CA ILE A 656 -15.53 3.77 5.29
C ILE A 656 -15.20 2.28 5.41
N TYR A 657 -15.90 1.57 6.29
CA TYR A 657 -15.67 0.14 6.49
C TYR A 657 -15.91 -0.66 5.19
N LEU A 658 -17.07 -0.49 4.55
CA LEU A 658 -17.41 -1.21 3.31
C LEU A 658 -16.45 -0.92 2.15
N LEU A 659 -15.95 0.31 2.06
CA LEU A 659 -14.97 0.71 1.05
C LEU A 659 -13.67 -0.08 1.21
N PHE A 660 -13.16 -0.24 2.43
CA PHE A 660 -11.98 -1.06 2.68
C PHE A 660 -12.27 -2.56 2.63
N TYR A 661 -13.45 -3.01 3.06
CA TYR A 661 -13.89 -4.39 2.91
C TYR A 661 -13.82 -4.85 1.45
N LYS A 662 -14.40 -4.06 0.54
CA LYS A 662 -14.35 -4.31 -0.91
C LYS A 662 -12.91 -4.33 -1.42
N ALA A 663 -12.07 -3.40 -0.93
CA ALA A 663 -10.66 -3.37 -1.31
C ALA A 663 -9.89 -4.61 -0.87
N THR A 664 -10.16 -5.12 0.34
CA THR A 664 -9.54 -6.34 0.85
C THR A 664 -10.02 -7.61 0.15
N LEU A 665 -11.27 -7.66 -0.30
CA LEU A 665 -11.79 -8.82 -1.04
C LEU A 665 -11.24 -8.91 -2.47
N LEU A 666 -10.98 -7.78 -3.12
CA LEU A 666 -10.42 -7.78 -4.49
C LEU A 666 -8.94 -8.18 -4.53
N ILE A 667 -8.33 -8.45 -3.38
CA ILE A 667 -6.96 -8.97 -3.25
C ILE A 667 -6.92 -10.51 -3.30
N SER A 668 -7.96 -11.17 -2.77
CA SER A 668 -8.09 -12.64 -2.77
C SER A 668 -8.59 -13.15 -4.10
#